data_AF-A0A1G2CY71-F1
#
_entry.id   AF-A0A1G2CY71-F1
#
_cell.length_a   1.000
_cell.length_b   1.000
_cell.length_c   1.000
_cell.angle_alpha   90.00
_cell.angle_beta   90.00
_cell.angle_gamma   90.00
#
_symmetry.space_group_name_H-M   'P 1'
#
loop_
_entity.id
_entity.type
_entity.pdbx_description
1 polymer ?
#
loop_
_entity_poly.entity_id
_entity_poly.type
_entity_poly.pdbx_seq_one_letter_code
_entity_poly.pdbx_strand_id
1 'polypeptide(L)'
;MEHHEGQFESPKFSSPEEELKYLRERVAQKEQQLWQEQEPVQKESVISGQVLEYAESSPAARLEEHMIIENPQFETVVEHLSSLPHREKVRELYRILAEKGVLNAINVARAQNNPHIEEDFHRVLVEYVKTGVLVPGLDKERELAKELRMTVFEVTLPYAGAQEGVTLASFHDVVTAMERFYIGMIPPPGSSAAPYGPIALELVLSNFSSDIVFFITVEEHMKDLFVKQILGSFPTAKIEECPGDFNIFNEFGISVASYAEPLGNFIYPIQLMEEAEKDPLTTILNSFTKIERNGEGAAIQIILYPDTGNIDGKIKYGIHQLGQHVPASRATNIPLSTGGVITKSLTEFFHTQLKTEKKDEATQAKEAETNAKAKELMEEKIKAPLIRANIRIVASSTTRERAEMIRMSIEAAFSQFNRPQAGGVKFTKTVNKKLEELLHHFTYREVNDSEALIFNSRELAYLYHLPLTVSQKDAPQLKTVQASSAPAPADLPHEGTLIGVNKYRGESREIRLTKADRLRHLYTIGQTGTGKSVFLKNLAVQDILAGNGVCFIDPHGSDVQDVLAAIPKERIDDVIYFDPSYTKRPFALNMLEYDVDHPEQKIFVVNEMLAIFKKLYSSSPESMGPAFEQYFRNATMLVMEDPESGNTLLEIPRVLADPAFRNLKLSRCKNPIVVQFWRDIATKTSGESGLQNMIPYITNKFDVFISNDVMRPIIAQEKSSFNFRDIMDNKKILLVNLAKGSLGEMNANLLGLIIIGKFLMAAMSRVDSFGKSLPDFYLYVDEFQNIATPSISAILSEARKYGLSLNLAHQFIGQLPEDIKAAVFGNVGNMVVFRVGTEDAQFLESQFAPIFKASDIMKIENRNAYAKILINGKPVSPFNVEMLPPPEGHPEVVEQLKNLSYLKYGRDRKIVDDAILKRYMSAQQNPQPAGVAAVRSVTPIASVPVQSGAVAPVQSQILRPVVMSAPLSVPTVPVSVPPATAVVPFPAVPLPSSPVSPLNTAPQATTQFAQAFVRADQVAPSNVSLSLPEMPAFKMAEEPDNKVPPVPGAFGSVFSQK
;
A
#
# COMPACT_ATOMS: atom_id res chain seq x y z
N MET A 1 -26.40 70.51 -51.94
CA MET A 1 -25.45 71.24 -51.10
C MET A 1 -24.46 70.21 -50.62
N GLU A 2 -23.17 70.41 -50.87
CA GLU A 2 -22.12 69.57 -50.31
C GLU A 2 -22.07 69.82 -48.80
N HIS A 3 -22.06 68.76 -48.00
CA HIS A 3 -21.70 68.82 -46.59
C HIS A 3 -20.56 67.84 -46.35
N HIS A 4 -19.49 68.35 -45.74
CA HIS A 4 -18.32 67.57 -45.36
C HIS A 4 -18.69 66.46 -44.37
N GLU A 5 -18.52 65.21 -44.77
CA GLU A 5 -18.29 64.12 -43.82
C GLU A 5 -16.82 64.18 -43.39
N GLY A 6 -16.56 64.83 -42.26
CA GLY A 6 -15.29 64.71 -41.57
C GLY A 6 -15.15 63.29 -41.02
N GLN A 7 -14.03 62.63 -41.33
CA GLN A 7 -13.67 61.36 -40.69
C GLN A 7 -13.46 61.61 -39.19
N PHE A 8 -14.47 61.29 -38.38
CA PHE A 8 -14.29 61.13 -36.95
C PHE A 8 -13.46 59.88 -36.71
N GLU A 9 -12.21 60.06 -36.28
CA GLU A 9 -11.42 58.95 -35.74
C GLU A 9 -12.20 58.30 -34.60
N SER A 10 -12.35 56.97 -34.66
CA SER A 10 -12.98 56.22 -33.58
C SER A 10 -12.13 56.34 -32.31
N PRO A 11 -12.73 56.48 -31.12
CA PRO A 11 -11.96 56.56 -29.89
C PRO A 11 -11.11 55.30 -29.72
N LYS A 12 -9.82 55.50 -29.44
CA LYS A 12 -8.92 54.45 -28.97
C LYS A 12 -9.07 54.29 -27.47
N PHE A 13 -9.10 53.04 -26.99
CA PHE A 13 -9.20 52.72 -25.58
C PHE A 13 -7.82 52.49 -24.96
N SER A 14 -7.59 53.13 -23.81
CA SER A 14 -6.35 53.06 -23.05
C SER A 14 -6.39 52.01 -21.93
N SER A 15 -7.58 51.49 -21.60
CA SER A 15 -7.78 50.41 -20.63
C SER A 15 -8.92 49.45 -21.03
N PRO A 16 -8.96 48.22 -20.46
CA PRO A 16 -10.09 47.30 -20.62
C PRO A 16 -11.43 47.86 -20.11
N GLU A 17 -11.39 48.75 -19.12
CA GLU A 17 -12.58 49.36 -18.50
C GLU A 17 -13.26 50.35 -19.45
N GLU A 18 -12.47 51.12 -20.22
CA GLU A 18 -12.97 52.04 -21.25
C GLU A 18 -13.63 51.28 -22.41
N GLU A 19 -13.00 50.18 -22.84
CA GLU A 19 -13.52 49.29 -23.88
C GLU A 19 -14.83 48.60 -23.45
N LEU A 20 -14.88 48.05 -22.23
CA LEU A 20 -16.08 47.47 -21.64
C LEU A 20 -17.21 48.51 -21.53
N LYS A 21 -16.90 49.73 -21.09
CA LYS A 21 -17.88 50.82 -20.99
C LYS A 21 -18.48 51.15 -22.35
N TYR A 22 -17.65 51.28 -23.38
CA TYR A 22 -18.09 51.53 -24.76
C TYR A 22 -19.02 50.41 -25.29
N LEU A 23 -18.70 49.14 -25.05
CA LEU A 23 -19.56 48.02 -25.42
C LEU A 23 -20.92 48.07 -24.72
N ARG A 24 -20.96 48.39 -23.42
CA ARG A 24 -22.21 48.52 -22.65
C ARG A 24 -23.05 49.70 -23.11
N GLU A 25 -22.43 50.82 -23.47
CA GLU A 25 -23.13 51.99 -24.05
C GLU A 25 -23.74 51.64 -25.41
N ARG A 26 -23.04 50.90 -26.27
CA ARG A 26 -23.59 50.39 -27.54
C ARG A 26 -24.75 49.43 -27.37
N VAL A 27 -24.65 48.49 -26.42
CA VAL A 27 -25.76 47.58 -26.07
C VAL A 27 -26.98 48.40 -25.62
N ALA A 28 -26.81 49.37 -24.73
CA ALA A 28 -27.90 50.23 -24.26
C ALA A 28 -28.55 51.04 -25.39
N GLN A 29 -27.75 51.60 -26.31
CA GLN A 29 -28.25 52.28 -27.51
C GLN A 29 -29.06 51.34 -28.42
N LYS A 30 -28.60 50.09 -28.61
CA LYS A 30 -29.29 49.10 -29.45
C LYS A 30 -30.57 48.56 -28.78
N GLU A 31 -30.56 48.34 -27.47
CA GLU A 31 -31.76 48.03 -26.69
C GLU A 31 -32.80 49.16 -26.81
N GLN A 32 -32.36 50.42 -26.72
CA GLN A 32 -33.24 51.59 -26.83
C GLN A 32 -33.80 51.76 -28.26
N GLN A 33 -33.02 51.44 -29.30
CA GLN A 33 -33.50 51.41 -30.68
C GLN A 33 -34.58 50.35 -30.89
N LEU A 34 -34.32 49.09 -30.52
CA LEU A 34 -35.26 47.97 -30.70
C LEU A 34 -36.55 48.19 -29.89
N TRP A 35 -36.45 48.83 -28.72
CA TRP A 35 -37.61 49.26 -27.93
C TRP A 35 -38.48 50.31 -28.65
N GLN A 36 -37.89 51.25 -29.39
CA GLN A 36 -38.62 52.21 -30.21
C GLN A 36 -39.27 51.55 -31.45
N GLU A 37 -38.64 50.50 -31.97
CA GLU A 37 -39.10 49.72 -33.14
C GLU A 37 -40.16 48.65 -32.79
N GLN A 38 -40.51 48.50 -31.50
CA GLN A 38 -41.44 47.47 -30.95
C GLN A 38 -41.01 46.01 -31.20
N GLU A 39 -39.74 45.75 -31.45
CA GLU A 39 -39.23 44.39 -31.61
C GLU A 39 -38.98 43.68 -30.25
N PRO A 40 -39.11 42.34 -30.17
CA PRO A 40 -38.89 41.59 -28.94
C PRO A 40 -37.40 41.60 -28.53
N VAL A 41 -37.07 42.41 -27.52
CA VAL A 41 -35.69 42.56 -27.01
C VAL A 41 -35.26 41.35 -26.17
N GLN A 42 -34.53 40.41 -26.77
CA GLN A 42 -33.74 39.44 -26.03
C GLN A 42 -32.35 40.01 -25.71
N LYS A 43 -32.16 40.49 -24.47
CA LYS A 43 -30.93 41.17 -24.01
C LYS A 43 -29.63 40.43 -24.36
N GLU A 44 -29.58 39.12 -24.16
CA GLU A 44 -28.40 38.29 -24.47
C GLU A 44 -28.12 38.18 -25.97
N SER A 45 -29.15 38.19 -26.82
CA SER A 45 -29.00 38.24 -28.28
C SER A 45 -28.44 39.58 -28.75
N VAL A 46 -28.92 40.69 -28.17
CA VAL A 46 -28.41 42.05 -28.45
C VAL A 46 -26.94 42.19 -28.03
N ILE A 47 -26.58 41.70 -26.85
CA ILE A 47 -25.19 41.69 -26.37
C ILE A 47 -24.31 40.83 -27.28
N SER A 48 -24.73 39.60 -27.58
CA SER A 48 -24.01 38.68 -28.47
C SER A 48 -23.74 39.32 -29.84
N GLY A 49 -24.75 39.95 -30.45
CA GLY A 49 -24.60 40.66 -31.72
C GLY A 49 -23.63 41.84 -31.66
N GLN A 50 -23.67 42.66 -30.60
CA GLN A 50 -22.73 43.78 -30.44
C GLN A 50 -21.29 43.34 -30.16
N VAL A 51 -21.09 42.22 -29.45
CA VAL A 51 -19.75 41.64 -29.24
C VAL A 51 -19.19 41.11 -30.57
N LEU A 52 -20.01 40.44 -31.39
CA LEU A 52 -19.60 39.96 -32.72
C LEU A 52 -19.28 41.10 -33.69
N GLU A 53 -20.11 42.15 -33.74
CA GLU A 53 -19.86 43.36 -34.56
C GLU A 53 -18.57 44.07 -34.14
N TYR A 54 -18.34 44.20 -32.82
CA TYR A 54 -17.11 44.81 -32.30
C TYR A 54 -15.86 43.99 -32.65
N ALA A 55 -15.98 42.67 -32.66
CA ALA A 55 -14.91 41.73 -33.02
C ALA A 55 -14.52 41.74 -34.51
N GLU A 56 -15.17 42.53 -35.36
CA GLU A 56 -14.70 42.78 -36.74
C GLU A 56 -13.68 43.94 -36.81
N SER A 57 -13.51 44.71 -35.71
CA SER A 57 -12.52 45.79 -35.65
C SER A 57 -11.09 45.26 -35.48
N SER A 58 -10.12 45.91 -36.14
CA SER A 58 -8.70 45.66 -35.86
C SER A 58 -8.27 46.28 -34.53
N PRO A 59 -7.46 45.59 -33.69
CA PRO A 59 -6.88 46.16 -32.46
C PRO A 59 -6.22 47.53 -32.67
N ALA A 60 -5.45 47.69 -33.75
CA ALA A 60 -4.75 48.96 -34.04
C ALA A 60 -5.69 50.15 -34.35
N ALA A 61 -6.95 49.88 -34.68
CA ALA A 61 -7.97 50.90 -34.96
C ALA A 61 -8.82 51.26 -33.72
N ARG A 62 -8.69 50.52 -32.61
CA ARG A 62 -9.55 50.65 -31.42
C ARG A 62 -8.80 50.73 -30.09
N LEU A 63 -7.54 50.34 -30.04
CA LEU A 63 -6.74 50.28 -28.82
C LEU A 63 -5.52 51.21 -28.95
N GLU A 64 -5.07 51.74 -27.82
CA GLU A 64 -3.79 52.43 -27.71
C GLU A 64 -2.60 51.45 -27.80
N GLU A 65 -1.43 51.97 -28.16
CA GLU A 65 -0.24 51.17 -28.52
C GLU A 65 0.18 50.17 -27.42
N HIS A 66 0.06 50.54 -26.13
CA HIS A 66 0.39 49.65 -24.99
C HIS A 66 -0.64 48.54 -24.73
N MET A 67 -1.84 48.66 -25.30
CA MET A 67 -2.92 47.66 -25.18
C MET A 67 -2.85 46.60 -26.27
N ILE A 68 -2.21 46.88 -27.42
CA ILE A 68 -2.13 45.94 -28.54
C ILE A 68 -1.20 44.75 -28.20
N ILE A 69 -1.59 43.54 -28.58
CA ILE A 69 -0.70 42.37 -28.57
C ILE A 69 -0.07 42.22 -29.96
N GLU A 70 1.15 42.71 -30.12
CA GLU A 70 1.88 42.68 -31.40
C GLU A 70 2.54 41.32 -31.69
N ASN A 71 2.91 41.09 -32.94
CA ASN A 71 3.73 39.95 -33.35
C ASN A 71 5.21 40.24 -32.99
N PRO A 72 5.94 39.38 -32.23
CA PRO A 72 5.70 37.95 -32.00
C PRO A 72 5.04 37.57 -30.66
N GLN A 73 4.64 38.54 -29.83
CA GLN A 73 3.95 38.23 -28.56
C GLN A 73 2.61 37.52 -28.81
N PHE A 74 1.87 37.92 -29.86
CA PHE A 74 0.62 37.28 -30.26
C PHE A 74 0.81 35.78 -30.58
N GLU A 75 1.82 35.44 -31.38
CA GLU A 75 2.13 34.05 -31.73
C GLU A 75 2.54 33.25 -30.48
N THR A 76 3.38 33.83 -29.61
CA THR A 76 3.80 33.21 -28.34
C THR A 76 2.62 32.91 -27.42
N VAL A 77 1.65 33.82 -27.32
CA VAL A 77 0.42 33.64 -26.53
C VAL A 77 -0.45 32.55 -27.15
N VAL A 78 -0.62 32.54 -28.47
CA VAL A 78 -1.42 31.52 -29.19
C VAL A 78 -0.80 30.12 -29.09
N GLU A 79 0.53 30.00 -29.15
CA GLU A 79 1.26 28.74 -28.92
C GLU A 79 1.14 28.27 -27.46
N HIS A 80 1.31 29.18 -26.50
CA HIS A 80 1.14 28.84 -25.08
C HIS A 80 -0.28 28.32 -24.81
N LEU A 81 -1.30 29.04 -25.27
CA LEU A 81 -2.70 28.63 -25.14
C LEU A 81 -2.97 27.32 -25.90
N SER A 82 -2.24 27.04 -26.99
CA SER A 82 -2.33 25.76 -27.70
C SER A 82 -1.88 24.58 -26.83
N SER A 83 -0.83 24.77 -26.02
CA SER A 83 -0.22 23.75 -25.14
C SER A 83 -1.01 23.42 -23.86
N LEU A 84 -1.96 24.26 -23.44
CA LEU A 84 -2.69 24.11 -22.18
C LEU A 84 -3.87 23.12 -22.27
N PRO A 85 -4.29 22.47 -21.16
CA PRO A 85 -5.56 21.74 -21.08
C PRO A 85 -6.78 22.68 -21.28
N HIS A 86 -7.91 22.16 -21.79
CA HIS A 86 -9.11 22.97 -22.14
C HIS A 86 -9.55 23.97 -21.05
N ARG A 87 -9.57 23.52 -19.79
CA ARG A 87 -9.95 24.35 -18.63
C ARG A 87 -8.97 25.50 -18.37
N GLU A 88 -7.68 25.30 -18.65
CA GLU A 88 -6.65 26.33 -18.49
C GLU A 88 -6.59 27.28 -19.69
N LYS A 89 -6.94 26.83 -20.91
CA LYS A 89 -7.13 27.72 -22.07
C LYS A 89 -8.13 28.83 -21.78
N VAL A 90 -9.30 28.47 -21.24
CA VAL A 90 -10.34 29.45 -20.89
C VAL A 90 -9.85 30.39 -19.77
N ARG A 91 -9.12 29.86 -18.77
CA ARG A 91 -8.54 30.66 -17.68
C ARG A 91 -7.50 31.67 -18.18
N GLU A 92 -6.71 31.30 -19.17
CA GLU A 92 -5.72 32.19 -19.78
C GLU A 92 -6.39 33.27 -20.66
N LEU A 93 -7.47 32.93 -21.38
CA LEU A 93 -8.29 33.92 -22.08
C LEU A 93 -8.95 34.93 -21.12
N TYR A 94 -9.35 34.52 -19.91
CA TYR A 94 -9.78 35.45 -18.85
C TYR A 94 -8.67 36.40 -18.39
N ARG A 95 -7.42 35.94 -18.31
CA ARG A 95 -6.26 36.78 -17.97
C ARG A 95 -6.03 37.84 -19.05
N ILE A 96 -6.05 37.43 -20.31
CA ILE A 96 -5.92 38.33 -21.47
C ILE A 96 -7.07 39.34 -21.51
N LEU A 97 -8.31 38.91 -21.24
CA LEU A 97 -9.48 39.80 -21.13
C LEU A 97 -9.29 40.88 -20.04
N ALA A 98 -8.78 40.48 -18.86
CA ALA A 98 -8.57 41.37 -17.73
C ALA A 98 -7.38 42.35 -17.92
N GLU A 99 -6.30 41.91 -18.56
CA GLU A 99 -5.06 42.69 -18.72
C GLU A 99 -5.01 43.49 -20.03
N LYS A 100 -5.62 42.97 -21.10
CA LYS A 100 -5.48 43.46 -22.49
C LYS A 100 -6.81 43.68 -23.21
N GLY A 101 -7.95 43.46 -22.55
CA GLY A 101 -9.26 43.84 -23.07
C GLY A 101 -9.92 42.83 -24.00
N VAL A 102 -11.15 43.15 -24.37
CA VAL A 102 -12.10 42.31 -25.10
C VAL A 102 -11.58 41.97 -26.50
N LEU A 103 -11.13 42.97 -27.26
CA LEU A 103 -10.77 42.76 -28.66
C LEU A 103 -9.52 41.89 -28.84
N ASN A 104 -8.53 42.00 -27.95
CA ASN A 104 -7.37 41.13 -27.94
C ASN A 104 -7.74 39.68 -27.57
N ALA A 105 -8.56 39.49 -26.54
CA ALA A 105 -8.95 38.16 -26.08
C ALA A 105 -9.76 37.40 -27.14
N ILE A 106 -10.66 38.08 -27.87
CA ILE A 106 -11.40 37.47 -29.00
C ILE A 106 -10.45 37.06 -30.13
N ASN A 107 -9.48 37.90 -30.48
CA ASN A 107 -8.52 37.58 -31.55
C ASN A 107 -7.60 36.41 -31.18
N VAL A 108 -7.15 36.31 -29.93
CA VAL A 108 -6.40 35.14 -29.43
C VAL A 108 -7.27 33.87 -29.44
N ALA A 109 -8.54 33.96 -29.01
CA ALA A 109 -9.48 32.84 -29.02
C ALA A 109 -9.73 32.31 -30.45
N ARG A 110 -9.97 33.20 -31.42
CA ARG A 110 -10.13 32.86 -32.84
C ARG A 110 -8.88 32.23 -33.44
N ALA A 111 -7.69 32.73 -33.07
CA ALA A 111 -6.42 32.17 -33.53
C ALA A 111 -6.16 30.72 -33.06
N GLN A 112 -6.86 30.23 -32.02
CA GLN A 112 -6.83 28.80 -31.65
C GLN A 112 -7.50 27.88 -32.68
N ASN A 113 -8.32 28.42 -33.59
CA ASN A 113 -9.05 27.66 -34.60
C ASN A 113 -9.91 26.50 -34.01
N ASN A 114 -10.42 26.71 -32.78
CA ASN A 114 -11.18 25.73 -32.01
C ASN A 114 -12.59 26.28 -31.68
N PRO A 115 -13.64 25.84 -32.40
CA PRO A 115 -15.00 26.35 -32.21
C PRO A 115 -15.57 26.16 -30.80
N HIS A 116 -15.14 25.14 -30.05
CA HIS A 116 -15.64 24.89 -28.69
C HIS A 116 -15.06 25.91 -27.70
N ILE A 117 -13.79 26.28 -27.85
CA ILE A 117 -13.17 27.36 -27.05
C ILE A 117 -13.78 28.71 -27.42
N GLU A 118 -14.04 28.97 -28.71
CA GLU A 118 -14.70 30.20 -29.15
C GLU A 118 -16.14 30.31 -28.60
N GLU A 119 -16.93 29.23 -28.64
CA GLU A 119 -18.30 29.21 -28.10
C GLU A 119 -18.33 29.36 -26.57
N ASP A 120 -17.43 28.68 -25.85
CA ASP A 120 -17.30 28.81 -24.39
C ASP A 120 -16.89 30.23 -23.98
N PHE A 121 -15.89 30.81 -24.65
CA PHE A 121 -15.41 32.14 -24.35
C PHE A 121 -16.41 33.24 -24.77
N HIS A 122 -17.16 33.04 -25.87
CA HIS A 122 -18.23 33.96 -26.27
C HIS A 122 -19.35 34.04 -25.23
N ARG A 123 -19.75 32.91 -24.63
CA ARG A 123 -20.71 32.90 -23.49
C ARG A 123 -20.19 33.73 -22.31
N VAL A 124 -18.91 33.63 -21.99
CA VAL A 124 -18.25 34.41 -20.93
C VAL A 124 -18.28 35.91 -21.25
N LEU A 125 -17.96 36.30 -22.49
CA LEU A 125 -17.96 37.70 -22.91
C LEU A 125 -19.35 38.34 -22.85
N VAL A 126 -20.39 37.59 -23.22
CA VAL A 126 -21.79 38.06 -23.09
C VAL A 126 -22.13 38.38 -21.64
N GLU A 127 -21.76 37.52 -20.69
CA GLU A 127 -22.02 37.78 -19.26
C GLU A 127 -21.11 38.88 -18.67
N TYR A 128 -19.87 38.99 -19.16
CA TYR A 128 -18.95 40.09 -18.79
C TYR A 128 -19.50 41.46 -19.19
N VAL A 129 -20.01 41.60 -20.43
CA VAL A 129 -20.66 42.85 -20.90
C VAL A 129 -21.99 43.09 -20.17
N LYS A 130 -22.76 42.04 -19.88
CA LYS A 130 -24.03 42.13 -19.12
C LYS A 130 -23.81 42.66 -17.70
N THR A 131 -22.89 42.06 -16.94
CA THR A 131 -22.65 42.37 -15.51
C THR A 131 -21.71 43.55 -15.30
N GLY A 132 -20.67 43.68 -16.14
CA GLY A 132 -19.60 44.66 -15.99
C GLY A 132 -18.57 44.31 -14.91
N VAL A 133 -18.58 43.07 -14.43
CA VAL A 133 -17.59 42.51 -13.51
C VAL A 133 -17.01 41.29 -14.19
N LEU A 134 -15.71 41.02 -14.00
CA LEU A 134 -15.11 39.73 -14.35
C LEU A 134 -15.64 38.67 -13.38
N VAL A 135 -16.87 38.21 -13.63
CA VAL A 135 -17.56 37.21 -12.82
C VAL A 135 -17.09 35.83 -13.28
N PRO A 136 -16.41 35.03 -12.42
CA PRO A 136 -16.21 33.62 -12.69
C PRO A 136 -17.59 32.95 -12.72
N GLY A 137 -18.01 32.51 -13.91
CA GLY A 137 -19.02 31.49 -14.24
C GLY A 137 -20.33 31.33 -13.43
N LEU A 138 -20.70 32.23 -12.52
CA LEU A 138 -21.39 31.95 -11.25
C LEU A 138 -22.85 31.44 -11.27
N ASP A 139 -23.44 31.14 -12.43
CA ASP A 139 -24.64 30.30 -12.50
C ASP A 139 -24.24 28.85 -12.84
N LYS A 140 -23.53 28.61 -13.95
CA LYS A 140 -22.95 27.29 -14.24
C LYS A 140 -21.90 26.84 -13.22
N GLU A 141 -21.06 27.74 -12.69
CA GLU A 141 -20.12 27.42 -11.61
C GLU A 141 -20.82 27.25 -10.26
N ARG A 142 -22.08 27.64 -10.10
CA ARG A 142 -22.85 27.43 -8.87
C ARG A 142 -23.71 26.16 -8.92
N GLU A 143 -24.15 25.77 -10.10
CA GLU A 143 -24.63 24.41 -10.40
C GLU A 143 -23.45 23.42 -10.32
N LEU A 144 -22.35 23.66 -11.04
CA LEU A 144 -21.11 22.87 -10.93
C LEU A 144 -20.51 22.90 -9.52
N ALA A 145 -20.53 23.99 -8.75
CA ALA A 145 -20.06 23.96 -7.34
C ALA A 145 -21.05 23.28 -6.37
N LYS A 146 -22.24 22.91 -6.83
CA LYS A 146 -23.15 21.99 -6.15
C LYS A 146 -22.85 20.55 -6.55
N GLU A 147 -22.65 20.29 -7.84
CA GLU A 147 -22.30 18.98 -8.42
C GLU A 147 -20.87 18.52 -8.03
N LEU A 148 -19.94 19.45 -7.84
CA LEU A 148 -18.57 19.23 -7.32
C LEU A 148 -18.53 19.08 -5.79
N ARG A 149 -19.69 19.09 -5.11
CA ARG A 149 -19.84 18.71 -3.69
C ARG A 149 -20.49 17.34 -3.55
N MET A 150 -20.29 16.48 -4.54
CA MET A 150 -20.70 15.08 -4.50
C MET A 150 -19.56 14.23 -3.94
N THR A 151 -19.83 13.51 -2.84
CA THR A 151 -18.89 12.55 -2.26
C THR A 151 -19.13 11.17 -2.87
N VAL A 152 -18.13 10.60 -3.54
CA VAL A 152 -18.19 9.25 -4.12
C VAL A 152 -17.73 8.24 -3.07
N PHE A 153 -18.55 7.21 -2.81
CA PHE A 153 -18.21 6.09 -1.93
C PHE A 153 -18.07 4.80 -2.71
N GLU A 154 -16.95 4.10 -2.57
CA GLU A 154 -16.87 2.68 -2.87
C GLU A 154 -17.62 1.89 -1.78
N VAL A 155 -18.47 0.96 -2.19
CA VAL A 155 -19.20 0.05 -1.29
C VAL A 155 -18.82 -1.40 -1.59
N THR A 156 -17.99 -1.98 -0.72
CA THR A 156 -17.55 -3.38 -0.82
C THR A 156 -18.32 -4.28 0.16
N LEU A 157 -18.74 -5.46 -0.29
CA LEU A 157 -19.55 -6.39 0.52
C LEU A 157 -18.73 -7.62 0.96
N PRO A 158 -19.05 -8.24 2.11
CA PRO A 158 -18.28 -9.36 2.64
C PRO A 158 -18.46 -10.63 1.80
N TYR A 159 -17.39 -11.40 1.67
CA TYR A 159 -17.45 -12.69 1.00
C TYR A 159 -18.01 -13.79 1.93
N ALA A 160 -19.02 -14.54 1.47
CA ALA A 160 -19.52 -15.74 2.16
C ALA A 160 -18.61 -16.95 1.92
N GLY A 161 -17.34 -16.83 2.34
CA GLY A 161 -16.35 -17.88 2.23
C GLY A 161 -16.47 -18.93 3.32
N ALA A 162 -17.09 -20.06 3.00
CA ALA A 162 -16.98 -21.33 3.74
C ALA A 162 -17.21 -21.23 5.27
N GLN A 163 -18.20 -20.44 5.71
CA GLN A 163 -18.71 -20.58 7.08
C GLN A 163 -19.68 -21.75 7.13
N GLU A 164 -19.23 -22.92 7.61
CA GLU A 164 -20.15 -23.97 8.03
C GLU A 164 -21.11 -23.41 9.08
N GLY A 165 -22.41 -23.42 8.78
CA GLY A 165 -23.47 -22.99 9.69
C GLY A 165 -23.98 -21.54 9.53
N VAL A 166 -23.42 -20.70 8.66
CA VAL A 166 -24.08 -19.42 8.31
C VAL A 166 -25.12 -19.65 7.22
N THR A 167 -26.39 -19.45 7.57
CA THR A 167 -27.49 -19.39 6.60
C THR A 167 -27.22 -18.22 5.64
N LEU A 168 -27.12 -18.51 4.34
CA LEU A 168 -27.13 -17.46 3.32
C LEU A 168 -28.43 -16.66 3.47
N ALA A 169 -28.33 -15.33 3.49
CA ALA A 169 -29.50 -14.47 3.56
C ALA A 169 -30.38 -14.72 2.32
N SER A 170 -31.70 -14.81 2.51
CA SER A 170 -32.59 -15.02 1.37
C SER A 170 -32.60 -13.77 0.48
N PHE A 171 -32.90 -13.94 -0.82
CA PHE A 171 -33.08 -12.81 -1.71
C PHE A 171 -34.16 -11.83 -1.21
N HIS A 172 -35.19 -12.34 -0.52
CA HIS A 172 -36.20 -11.51 0.14
C HIS A 172 -35.62 -10.62 1.25
N ASP A 173 -34.66 -11.12 2.04
CA ASP A 173 -33.97 -10.33 3.08
C ASP A 173 -33.12 -9.22 2.44
N VAL A 174 -32.44 -9.52 1.32
CA VAL A 174 -31.64 -8.55 0.55
C VAL A 174 -32.50 -7.40 0.04
N VAL A 175 -33.61 -7.72 -0.66
CA VAL A 175 -34.57 -6.73 -1.15
C VAL A 175 -35.15 -5.91 0.00
N THR A 176 -35.51 -6.56 1.12
CA THR A 176 -36.07 -5.87 2.29
C THR A 176 -35.05 -4.91 2.93
N ALA A 177 -33.77 -5.28 2.98
CA ALA A 177 -32.70 -4.40 3.46
C ALA A 177 -32.50 -3.20 2.52
N MET A 178 -32.49 -3.43 1.20
CA MET A 178 -32.32 -2.34 0.23
C MET A 178 -33.54 -1.40 0.18
N GLU A 179 -34.75 -1.93 0.28
CA GLU A 179 -35.98 -1.13 0.36
C GLU A 179 -35.97 -0.22 1.61
N ARG A 180 -35.52 -0.73 2.76
CA ARG A 180 -35.32 0.10 3.98
C ARG A 180 -34.31 1.21 3.76
N PHE A 181 -33.20 0.94 3.08
CA PHE A 181 -32.23 1.96 2.70
C PHE A 181 -32.87 3.05 1.83
N TYR A 182 -33.57 2.68 0.76
CA TYR A 182 -34.25 3.67 -0.10
C TYR A 182 -35.27 4.51 0.65
N ILE A 183 -36.09 3.91 1.51
CA ILE A 183 -37.07 4.62 2.34
C ILE A 183 -36.36 5.57 3.33
N GLY A 184 -35.22 5.17 3.89
CA GLY A 184 -34.40 6.03 4.78
C GLY A 184 -33.70 7.19 4.07
N MET A 185 -33.55 7.12 2.75
CA MET A 185 -32.88 8.10 1.90
C MET A 185 -33.82 9.04 1.13
N ILE A 186 -35.14 8.98 1.38
CA ILE A 186 -36.14 9.91 0.84
C ILE A 186 -36.84 10.71 1.97
N PRO A 187 -37.37 11.90 1.70
CA PRO A 187 -38.10 12.68 2.69
C PRO A 187 -39.38 11.95 3.17
N PRO A 188 -39.67 11.92 4.49
CA PRO A 188 -40.93 11.36 4.99
C PRO A 188 -42.15 12.10 4.44
N PRO A 189 -43.31 11.45 4.24
CA PRO A 189 -44.53 12.08 3.71
C PRO A 189 -44.90 13.36 4.46
N GLY A 190 -45.09 14.47 3.72
CA GLY A 190 -45.39 15.79 4.27
C GLY A 190 -44.19 16.60 4.76
N SER A 191 -42.96 16.07 4.66
CA SER A 191 -41.72 16.80 4.97
C SER A 191 -41.23 17.60 3.76
N SER A 192 -40.39 18.61 4.01
CA SER A 192 -39.70 19.32 2.92
C SER A 192 -38.71 18.39 2.22
N ALA A 193 -38.68 18.41 0.89
CA ALA A 193 -37.66 17.73 0.09
C ALA A 193 -36.30 18.46 0.09
N ALA A 194 -36.24 19.73 0.54
CA ALA A 194 -35.04 20.56 0.47
C ALA A 194 -33.74 20.00 1.11
N PRO A 195 -33.75 19.17 2.19
CA PRO A 195 -32.52 18.58 2.72
C PRO A 195 -32.08 17.30 1.99
N TYR A 196 -32.87 16.78 1.04
CA TYR A 196 -32.56 15.57 0.27
C TYR A 196 -32.20 15.93 -1.17
N GLY A 197 -30.95 15.66 -1.55
CA GLY A 197 -30.43 15.79 -2.92
C GLY A 197 -30.55 14.48 -3.72
N PRO A 198 -30.06 14.46 -4.98
CA PRO A 198 -29.96 13.25 -5.77
C PRO A 198 -28.92 12.28 -5.21
N ILE A 199 -29.12 10.98 -5.48
CA ILE A 199 -28.24 9.89 -5.08
C ILE A 199 -27.93 9.05 -6.31
N ALA A 200 -26.68 8.98 -6.73
CA ALA A 200 -26.28 8.09 -7.82
C ALA A 200 -25.87 6.73 -7.25
N LEU A 201 -26.48 5.65 -7.77
CA LEU A 201 -26.05 4.27 -7.56
C LEU A 201 -25.40 3.78 -8.85
N GLU A 202 -24.17 3.29 -8.75
CA GLU A 202 -23.32 3.09 -9.91
C GLU A 202 -22.66 1.71 -9.86
N LEU A 203 -22.88 0.88 -10.88
CA LEU A 203 -22.22 -0.41 -11.05
C LEU A 203 -21.19 -0.28 -12.16
N VAL A 204 -19.91 -0.37 -11.81
CA VAL A 204 -18.81 0.12 -12.65
C VAL A 204 -17.73 -0.94 -12.84
N LEU A 205 -17.27 -1.11 -14.07
CA LEU A 205 -16.00 -1.75 -14.40
C LEU A 205 -15.12 -0.69 -15.07
N SER A 206 -14.13 -0.19 -14.32
CA SER A 206 -13.22 0.88 -14.76
C SER A 206 -12.20 0.37 -15.78
N ASN A 207 -11.75 1.26 -16.66
CA ASN A 207 -10.63 0.96 -17.55
C ASN A 207 -9.37 0.65 -16.71
N PHE A 208 -8.61 -0.37 -17.12
CA PHE A 208 -7.49 -0.98 -16.37
C PHE A 208 -7.87 -1.78 -15.10
N SER A 209 -9.16 -1.92 -14.77
CA SER A 209 -9.69 -2.80 -13.73
C SER A 209 -10.16 -4.14 -14.29
N SER A 210 -10.10 -5.20 -13.47
CA SER A 210 -10.78 -6.49 -13.72
C SER A 210 -11.98 -6.71 -12.79
N ASP A 211 -12.21 -5.79 -11.86
CA ASP A 211 -13.21 -5.91 -10.81
C ASP A 211 -14.39 -4.96 -11.10
N ILE A 212 -15.60 -5.49 -10.95
CA ILE A 212 -16.86 -4.76 -10.92
C ILE A 212 -17.05 -4.22 -9.50
N VAL A 213 -17.37 -2.93 -9.38
CA VAL A 213 -17.43 -2.20 -8.12
C VAL A 213 -18.79 -1.48 -8.01
N PHE A 214 -19.38 -1.50 -6.81
CA PHE A 214 -20.50 -0.61 -6.48
C PHE A 214 -19.95 0.72 -5.99
N PHE A 215 -20.35 1.80 -6.64
CA PHE A 215 -20.18 3.16 -6.14
C PHE A 215 -21.54 3.74 -5.77
N ILE A 216 -21.57 4.53 -4.69
CA ILE A 216 -22.74 5.33 -4.31
C ILE A 216 -22.27 6.76 -4.08
N THR A 217 -22.90 7.71 -4.75
CA THR A 217 -22.52 9.12 -4.73
C THR A 217 -23.66 9.97 -4.19
N VAL A 218 -23.36 10.84 -3.22
CA VAL A 218 -24.34 11.71 -2.52
C VAL A 218 -23.79 13.12 -2.34
N GLU A 219 -24.65 14.13 -2.18
CA GLU A 219 -24.21 15.48 -1.79
C GLU A 219 -23.51 15.45 -0.41
N GLU A 220 -22.47 16.26 -0.21
CA GLU A 220 -21.61 16.25 0.99
C GLU A 220 -22.40 16.38 2.30
N HIS A 221 -23.51 17.14 2.33
CA HIS A 221 -24.35 17.27 3.53
C HIS A 221 -25.18 16.01 3.85
N MET A 222 -25.29 15.07 2.90
CA MET A 222 -25.97 13.78 3.07
C MET A 222 -25.02 12.64 3.47
N LYS A 223 -23.71 12.83 3.42
CA LYS A 223 -22.66 11.86 3.79
C LYS A 223 -22.97 11.09 5.07
N ASP A 224 -23.24 11.84 6.14
CA ASP A 224 -23.55 11.33 7.47
C ASP A 224 -24.85 10.52 7.53
N LEU A 225 -25.85 10.90 6.72
CA LEU A 225 -27.12 10.18 6.60
C LEU A 225 -26.92 8.88 5.81
N PHE A 226 -26.26 8.96 4.65
CA PHE A 226 -25.94 7.82 3.80
C PHE A 226 -25.21 6.73 4.57
N VAL A 227 -24.08 7.06 5.21
CA VAL A 227 -23.27 6.09 5.97
C VAL A 227 -24.09 5.42 7.09
N LYS A 228 -24.95 6.17 7.79
CA LYS A 228 -25.84 5.62 8.83
C LYS A 228 -26.92 4.69 8.26
N GLN A 229 -27.58 5.07 7.16
CA GLN A 229 -28.64 4.26 6.55
C GLN A 229 -28.10 2.98 5.91
N ILE A 230 -26.98 3.08 5.18
CA ILE A 230 -26.38 1.94 4.48
C ILE A 230 -25.76 0.95 5.48
N LEU A 231 -25.08 1.40 6.55
CA LEU A 231 -24.61 0.50 7.63
C LEU A 231 -25.75 -0.04 8.49
N GLY A 232 -26.88 0.67 8.60
CA GLY A 232 -28.08 0.18 9.28
C GLY A 232 -28.74 -0.99 8.53
N SER A 233 -28.74 -0.94 7.20
CA SER A 233 -29.30 -1.99 6.33
C SER A 233 -28.29 -3.11 6.01
N PHE A 234 -27.00 -2.77 5.89
CA PHE A 234 -25.90 -3.67 5.55
C PHE A 234 -24.75 -3.53 6.57
N PRO A 235 -24.88 -4.06 7.80
CA PRO A 235 -23.91 -3.83 8.88
C PRO A 235 -22.48 -4.34 8.61
N THR A 236 -22.33 -5.24 7.64
CA THR A 236 -21.07 -5.87 7.25
C THR A 236 -20.44 -5.24 6.00
N ALA A 237 -21.08 -4.24 5.39
CA ALA A 237 -20.51 -3.51 4.27
C ALA A 237 -19.28 -2.69 4.70
N LYS A 238 -18.26 -2.68 3.84
CA LYS A 238 -17.14 -1.75 3.88
C LYS A 238 -17.50 -0.56 3.00
N ILE A 239 -17.30 0.65 3.52
CA ILE A 239 -17.59 1.91 2.82
C ILE A 239 -16.32 2.73 2.89
N GLU A 240 -15.82 3.15 1.73
CA GLU A 240 -14.63 3.97 1.61
C GLU A 240 -14.91 5.16 0.70
N GLU A 241 -14.61 6.36 1.19
CA GLU A 241 -14.65 7.57 0.38
C GLU A 241 -13.55 7.49 -0.69
N CYS A 242 -13.88 7.79 -1.94
CA CYS A 242 -13.00 7.66 -3.10
C CYS A 242 -12.57 9.05 -3.56
N PRO A 243 -11.36 9.55 -3.21
CA PRO A 243 -10.97 10.95 -3.47
C PRO A 243 -10.70 11.24 -4.95
N GLY A 244 -10.39 10.20 -5.73
CA GLY A 244 -10.43 10.23 -7.19
C GLY A 244 -11.65 9.45 -7.64
N ASP A 245 -12.49 10.06 -8.49
CA ASP A 245 -13.64 9.37 -9.09
C ASP A 245 -13.18 8.20 -9.99
N PHE A 246 -14.09 7.27 -10.28
CA PHE A 246 -13.79 6.16 -11.18
C PHE A 246 -13.68 6.64 -12.64
N ASN A 247 -12.96 5.88 -13.48
CA ASN A 247 -12.85 6.20 -14.90
C ASN A 247 -13.08 4.95 -15.78
N ILE A 248 -14.17 4.97 -16.54
CA ILE A 248 -14.52 3.94 -17.53
C ILE A 248 -14.00 4.25 -18.93
N PHE A 249 -13.50 5.47 -19.17
CA PHE A 249 -13.17 5.96 -20.50
C PHE A 249 -11.77 5.50 -20.93
N ASN A 250 -11.65 5.16 -22.21
CA ASN A 250 -10.37 4.95 -22.88
C ASN A 250 -9.97 6.26 -23.58
N GLU A 251 -8.82 6.81 -23.21
CA GLU A 251 -8.26 8.08 -23.73
C GLU A 251 -8.19 8.13 -25.26
N PHE A 252 -7.94 6.99 -25.91
CA PHE A 252 -7.87 6.84 -27.36
C PHE A 252 -9.02 5.98 -27.93
N GLY A 253 -10.07 5.75 -27.14
CA GLY A 253 -11.19 4.89 -27.49
C GLY A 253 -12.43 5.63 -27.98
N ILE A 254 -13.50 4.88 -28.16
CA ILE A 254 -14.83 5.37 -28.54
C ILE A 254 -15.80 5.01 -27.42
N SER A 255 -16.51 6.02 -26.93
CA SER A 255 -17.57 5.88 -25.94
C SER A 255 -18.94 5.87 -26.61
N VAL A 256 -19.87 5.08 -26.08
CA VAL A 256 -21.28 5.05 -26.46
C VAL A 256 -22.15 5.04 -25.21
N ALA A 257 -23.35 5.60 -25.30
CA ALA A 257 -24.27 5.67 -24.18
C ALA A 257 -25.74 5.53 -24.61
N SER A 258 -26.57 5.18 -23.64
CA SER A 258 -28.01 5.18 -23.73
C SER A 258 -28.63 5.59 -22.40
N TYR A 259 -29.84 6.14 -22.48
CA TYR A 259 -30.68 6.42 -21.32
C TYR A 259 -31.94 5.55 -21.40
N ALA A 260 -32.53 5.32 -20.24
CA ALA A 260 -33.74 4.52 -20.10
C ALA A 260 -35.01 5.37 -20.27
N GLU A 261 -36.01 4.79 -20.92
CA GLU A 261 -37.36 5.32 -21.06
C GLU A 261 -38.38 4.26 -20.59
N PRO A 262 -39.59 4.67 -20.16
CA PRO A 262 -40.64 3.70 -19.84
C PRO A 262 -41.08 2.96 -21.12
N LEU A 263 -41.15 1.63 -21.05
CA LEU A 263 -41.60 0.77 -22.16
C LEU A 263 -43.11 0.94 -22.42
N GLY A 264 -43.88 1.19 -21.36
CA GLY A 264 -45.32 1.42 -21.38
C GLY A 264 -45.68 2.64 -20.53
N ASN A 265 -46.79 2.58 -19.80
CA ASN A 265 -47.18 3.67 -18.92
C ASN A 265 -46.47 3.54 -17.56
N PHE A 266 -45.75 4.58 -17.13
CA PHE A 266 -44.95 4.63 -15.90
C PHE A 266 -45.75 4.40 -14.60
N ILE A 267 -47.07 4.59 -14.64
CA ILE A 267 -47.99 4.33 -13.53
C ILE A 267 -48.16 2.84 -13.22
N TYR A 268 -47.72 1.95 -14.13
CA TYR A 268 -47.75 0.51 -13.93
C TYR A 268 -46.40 0.01 -13.40
N PRO A 269 -46.41 -1.02 -12.56
CA PRO A 269 -45.18 -1.58 -12.02
C PRO A 269 -44.43 -2.41 -13.06
N ILE A 270 -43.11 -2.48 -12.90
CA ILE A 270 -42.24 -3.44 -13.60
C ILE A 270 -42.58 -4.89 -13.19
N GLN A 271 -42.00 -5.85 -13.89
CA GLN A 271 -42.12 -7.26 -13.51
C GLN A 271 -41.29 -7.53 -12.24
N LEU A 272 -41.97 -7.77 -11.13
CA LEU A 272 -41.37 -8.40 -9.95
C LEU A 272 -41.47 -9.92 -10.09
N MET A 273 -40.45 -10.65 -9.64
CA MET A 273 -40.48 -12.10 -9.53
C MET A 273 -40.64 -12.47 -8.04
N GLU A 274 -41.87 -12.79 -7.64
CA GLU A 274 -42.21 -13.09 -6.23
C GLU A 274 -41.58 -14.41 -5.75
N GLU A 275 -41.31 -15.35 -6.66
CA GLU A 275 -40.69 -16.66 -6.42
C GLU A 275 -39.35 -16.83 -7.18
N ALA A 276 -38.54 -15.78 -7.26
CA ALA A 276 -37.25 -15.84 -7.95
C ALA A 276 -36.27 -16.80 -7.25
N GLU A 277 -36.03 -18.00 -7.82
CA GLU A 277 -34.97 -18.92 -7.37
C GLU A 277 -33.55 -18.32 -7.49
N LYS A 278 -33.39 -17.28 -8.31
CA LYS A 278 -32.12 -16.59 -8.58
C LYS A 278 -32.30 -15.08 -8.53
N ASP A 279 -31.31 -14.42 -7.94
CA ASP A 279 -31.21 -12.97 -7.85
C ASP A 279 -31.06 -12.33 -9.25
N PRO A 280 -31.95 -11.40 -9.67
CA PRO A 280 -31.90 -10.76 -11.00
C PRO A 280 -30.65 -9.89 -11.23
N LEU A 281 -29.99 -9.44 -10.17
CA LEU A 281 -28.72 -8.70 -10.26
C LEU A 281 -27.60 -9.60 -10.80
N THR A 282 -27.69 -10.93 -10.64
CA THR A 282 -26.71 -11.86 -11.25
C THR A 282 -26.74 -11.78 -12.78
N THR A 283 -27.91 -11.57 -13.41
CA THR A 283 -28.03 -11.33 -14.85
C THR A 283 -27.31 -10.04 -15.26
N ILE A 284 -27.45 -8.99 -14.46
CA ILE A 284 -26.78 -7.70 -14.68
C ILE A 284 -25.27 -7.83 -14.52
N LEU A 285 -24.78 -8.42 -13.43
CA LEU A 285 -23.35 -8.67 -13.20
C LEU A 285 -22.73 -9.54 -14.31
N ASN A 286 -23.45 -10.55 -14.79
CA ASN A 286 -22.99 -11.37 -15.91
C ASN A 286 -22.88 -10.61 -17.24
N SER A 287 -23.60 -9.50 -17.44
CA SER A 287 -23.49 -8.68 -18.65
C SER A 287 -22.17 -7.90 -18.76
N PHE A 288 -21.47 -7.68 -17.64
CA PHE A 288 -20.12 -7.12 -17.57
C PHE A 288 -19.01 -8.18 -17.81
N THR A 289 -19.37 -9.47 -17.90
CA THR A 289 -18.36 -10.50 -18.16
C THR A 289 -17.77 -10.38 -19.55
N LYS A 290 -16.49 -10.75 -19.68
CA LYS A 290 -15.70 -10.62 -20.92
C LYS A 290 -15.49 -9.18 -21.40
N ILE A 291 -15.70 -8.15 -20.58
CA ILE A 291 -15.08 -6.84 -20.81
C ILE A 291 -13.58 -6.98 -20.51
N GLU A 292 -12.72 -6.50 -21.41
CA GLU A 292 -11.27 -6.63 -21.26
C GLU A 292 -10.73 -5.60 -20.28
N ARG A 293 -9.75 -6.01 -19.46
CA ARG A 293 -9.13 -5.13 -18.47
C ARG A 293 -8.49 -3.89 -19.10
N ASN A 294 -7.86 -4.02 -20.26
CA ASN A 294 -7.05 -2.94 -20.85
C ASN A 294 -7.77 -2.31 -22.03
N GLY A 295 -8.20 -1.05 -21.89
CA GLY A 295 -8.78 -0.27 -22.97
C GLY A 295 -10.29 -0.42 -23.16
N GLU A 296 -10.97 -1.12 -22.24
CA GLU A 296 -12.43 -1.17 -22.17
C GLU A 296 -12.94 -0.79 -20.77
N GLY A 297 -14.16 -0.28 -20.69
CA GLY A 297 -14.82 0.03 -19.43
C GLY A 297 -16.33 0.24 -19.63
N ALA A 298 -17.10 0.05 -18.57
CA ALA A 298 -18.54 0.24 -18.61
C ALA A 298 -19.13 0.63 -17.25
N ALA A 299 -20.27 1.31 -17.28
CA ALA A 299 -21.05 1.62 -16.09
C ALA A 299 -22.57 1.55 -16.36
N ILE A 300 -23.29 1.13 -15.33
CA ILE A 300 -24.71 1.46 -15.14
C ILE A 300 -24.75 2.55 -14.08
N GLN A 301 -25.48 3.63 -14.34
CA GLN A 301 -25.75 4.70 -13.37
C GLN A 301 -27.25 4.84 -13.18
N ILE A 302 -27.70 4.87 -11.92
CA ILE A 302 -29.09 5.08 -11.51
C ILE A 302 -29.13 6.26 -10.56
N ILE A 303 -29.61 7.42 -11.02
CA ILE A 303 -29.72 8.62 -10.18
C ILE A 303 -31.14 8.70 -9.62
N LEU A 304 -31.26 8.61 -8.31
CA LEU A 304 -32.51 8.71 -7.55
C LEU A 304 -32.73 10.13 -7.05
N TYR A 305 -33.98 10.61 -7.06
CA TYR A 305 -34.34 11.89 -6.47
C TYR A 305 -35.81 11.93 -6.00
N PRO A 306 -36.15 12.76 -5.00
CA PRO A 306 -37.53 12.87 -4.49
C PRO A 306 -38.51 13.37 -5.55
N ASP A 307 -39.73 12.79 -5.62
CA ASP A 307 -40.79 13.37 -6.44
C ASP A 307 -41.36 14.63 -5.80
N THR A 308 -41.25 15.76 -6.50
CA THR A 308 -41.86 17.04 -6.15
C THR A 308 -43.21 17.28 -6.86
N GLY A 309 -43.59 16.40 -7.80
CA GLY A 309 -44.76 16.56 -8.68
C GLY A 309 -46.09 16.02 -8.15
N ASN A 310 -46.11 15.48 -6.92
CA ASN A 310 -47.26 14.79 -6.31
C ASN A 310 -47.85 13.69 -7.22
N ILE A 311 -46.98 12.85 -7.78
CA ILE A 311 -47.36 11.77 -8.71
C ILE A 311 -48.25 10.74 -8.01
N ASP A 312 -47.99 10.44 -6.74
CA ASP A 312 -48.86 9.59 -5.91
C ASP A 312 -50.32 10.10 -5.87
N GLY A 313 -50.52 11.40 -5.61
CA GLY A 313 -51.85 12.03 -5.66
C GLY A 313 -52.50 11.96 -7.05
N LYS A 314 -51.71 12.16 -8.12
CA LYS A 314 -52.18 12.03 -9.51
C LYS A 314 -52.62 10.59 -9.84
N ILE A 315 -51.87 9.57 -9.41
CA ILE A 315 -52.19 8.16 -9.61
C ILE A 315 -53.44 7.76 -8.81
N LYS A 316 -53.56 8.19 -7.55
CA LYS A 316 -54.76 8.02 -6.72
C LYS A 316 -56.01 8.64 -7.37
N TYR A 317 -55.88 9.80 -8.01
CA TYR A 317 -56.97 10.40 -8.79
C TYR A 317 -57.34 9.57 -10.04
N GLY A 318 -56.37 9.01 -10.74
CA GLY A 318 -56.62 8.06 -11.84
C GLY A 318 -57.33 6.78 -11.41
N ILE A 319 -56.93 6.18 -10.27
CA ILE A 319 -57.62 5.04 -9.64
C ILE A 319 -59.08 5.38 -9.33
N HIS A 320 -59.34 6.58 -8.81
CA HIS A 320 -60.70 7.06 -8.54
C HIS A 320 -61.51 7.23 -9.84
N GLN A 321 -60.93 7.76 -10.93
CA GLN A 321 -61.59 7.83 -12.23
C GLN A 321 -61.95 6.45 -12.82
N LEU A 322 -61.06 5.46 -12.69
CA LEU A 322 -61.36 4.06 -13.08
C LEU A 322 -62.55 3.50 -12.29
N GLY A 323 -62.65 3.83 -11.00
CA GLY A 323 -63.80 3.52 -10.16
C GLY A 323 -65.12 4.19 -10.60
N GLN A 324 -65.06 5.28 -11.37
CA GLN A 324 -66.21 5.97 -11.97
C GLN A 324 -66.50 5.53 -13.41
N HIS A 325 -65.95 4.39 -13.84
CA HIS A 325 -66.08 3.85 -15.21
C HIS A 325 -65.51 4.76 -16.32
N VAL A 326 -64.59 5.67 -16.00
CA VAL A 326 -63.81 6.37 -17.03
C VAL A 326 -62.91 5.34 -17.75
N PRO A 327 -62.85 5.32 -19.10
CA PRO A 327 -61.98 4.39 -19.83
C PRO A 327 -60.51 4.54 -19.44
N ALA A 328 -59.82 3.40 -19.27
CA ALA A 328 -58.41 3.37 -18.86
C ALA A 328 -57.51 4.25 -19.74
N SER A 329 -57.76 4.35 -21.05
CA SER A 329 -57.01 5.22 -21.96
C SER A 329 -57.02 6.71 -21.59
N ARG A 330 -58.01 7.18 -20.81
CA ARG A 330 -58.04 8.53 -20.24
C ARG A 330 -57.52 8.58 -18.81
N ALA A 331 -58.00 7.67 -17.95
CA ALA A 331 -57.64 7.67 -16.52
C ALA A 331 -56.15 7.41 -16.24
N THR A 332 -55.46 6.80 -17.22
CA THR A 332 -54.02 6.51 -17.16
C THR A 332 -53.15 7.61 -17.80
N ASN A 333 -53.75 8.62 -18.46
CA ASN A 333 -53.01 9.69 -19.13
C ASN A 333 -52.61 10.79 -18.12
N ILE A 334 -51.63 10.46 -17.28
CA ILE A 334 -51.15 11.32 -16.19
C ILE A 334 -49.86 12.04 -16.62
N PRO A 335 -49.81 13.38 -16.65
CA PRO A 335 -48.59 14.11 -17.02
C PRO A 335 -47.58 14.11 -15.86
N LEU A 336 -46.31 13.79 -16.15
CA LEU A 336 -45.20 13.91 -15.18
C LEU A 336 -44.95 15.37 -14.76
N SER A 337 -45.09 16.32 -15.69
CA SER A 337 -44.76 17.72 -15.45
C SER A 337 -45.71 18.40 -14.45
N THR A 338 -45.20 19.44 -13.79
CA THR A 338 -45.92 20.24 -12.78
C THR A 338 -46.58 21.49 -13.40
N GLY A 339 -46.35 21.74 -14.69
CA GLY A 339 -46.82 22.91 -15.42
C GLY A 339 -48.28 22.85 -15.87
N GLY A 340 -49.18 23.33 -15.01
CA GLY A 340 -50.41 24.04 -15.41
C GLY A 340 -51.37 23.38 -16.42
N VAL A 341 -52.06 22.30 -16.05
CA VAL A 341 -53.27 21.84 -16.76
C VAL A 341 -54.42 21.54 -15.79
N ILE A 342 -55.21 22.56 -15.46
CA ILE A 342 -56.55 22.39 -14.84
C ILE A 342 -57.67 22.95 -15.77
N THR A 343 -57.30 23.72 -16.81
CA THR A 343 -58.26 24.54 -17.60
C THR A 343 -58.70 23.95 -18.94
N LYS A 344 -58.07 22.88 -19.47
CA LYS A 344 -58.47 22.27 -20.76
C LYS A 344 -59.38 21.03 -20.63
N SER A 345 -59.32 20.30 -19.52
CA SER A 345 -60.08 19.04 -19.37
C SER A 345 -61.56 19.25 -19.06
N LEU A 346 -61.93 20.38 -18.44
CA LEU A 346 -63.33 20.72 -18.12
C LEU A 346 -64.15 21.09 -19.37
N THR A 347 -63.52 21.73 -20.36
CA THR A 347 -64.17 22.17 -21.61
C THR A 347 -64.49 21.01 -22.54
N GLU A 348 -63.64 19.97 -22.60
CA GLU A 348 -63.95 18.73 -23.34
C GLU A 348 -65.03 17.90 -22.65
N PHE A 349 -65.13 17.95 -21.32
CA PHE A 349 -66.14 17.23 -20.55
C PHE A 349 -67.57 17.68 -20.92
N PHE A 350 -67.78 18.99 -21.08
CA PHE A 350 -69.07 19.55 -21.52
C PHE A 350 -69.40 19.28 -22.99
N HIS A 351 -68.41 19.25 -23.88
CA HIS A 351 -68.67 19.01 -25.31
C HIS A 351 -68.94 17.54 -25.67
N THR A 352 -68.43 16.58 -24.87
CA THR A 352 -68.50 15.16 -25.24
C THR A 352 -69.76 14.44 -24.73
N GLN A 353 -70.49 15.00 -23.75
CA GLN A 353 -71.79 14.47 -23.31
C GLN A 353 -72.93 14.57 -24.36
N LEU A 354 -72.67 15.23 -25.51
CA LEU A 354 -73.66 15.45 -26.58
C LEU A 354 -73.60 14.43 -27.74
N LYS A 355 -72.76 13.39 -27.67
CA LYS A 355 -72.74 12.28 -28.65
C LYS A 355 -72.59 10.91 -27.99
N THR A 356 -73.70 10.37 -27.54
CA THR A 356 -73.79 8.99 -27.03
C THR A 356 -74.21 8.03 -28.14
N GLU A 357 -73.24 7.49 -28.89
CA GLU A 357 -73.48 6.32 -29.73
C GLU A 357 -73.53 5.05 -28.85
N LYS A 358 -74.48 4.16 -29.14
CA LYS A 358 -74.64 2.89 -28.39
C LYS A 358 -73.47 1.95 -28.72
N LYS A 359 -72.59 1.69 -27.75
CA LYS A 359 -71.58 0.62 -27.83
C LYS A 359 -72.18 -0.74 -27.44
N ASP A 360 -71.77 -1.78 -28.17
CA ASP A 360 -72.17 -3.18 -27.93
C ASP A 360 -71.73 -3.72 -26.56
N GLU A 361 -72.52 -4.65 -26.00
CA GLU A 361 -72.27 -5.25 -24.67
C GLU A 361 -70.89 -5.93 -24.55
N ALA A 362 -70.42 -6.58 -25.62
CA ALA A 362 -69.11 -7.21 -25.67
C ALA A 362 -67.96 -6.19 -25.54
N THR A 363 -68.15 -4.95 -26.02
CA THR A 363 -67.17 -3.87 -25.85
C THR A 363 -67.16 -3.36 -24.42
N GLN A 364 -68.33 -3.24 -23.79
CA GLN A 364 -68.45 -2.78 -22.39
C GLN A 364 -67.81 -3.78 -21.40
N ALA A 365 -68.04 -5.09 -21.60
CA ALA A 365 -67.42 -6.13 -20.76
C ALA A 365 -65.87 -6.08 -20.85
N LYS A 366 -65.33 -5.93 -22.06
CA LYS A 366 -63.88 -5.83 -22.29
C LYS A 366 -63.27 -4.53 -21.75
N GLU A 367 -63.99 -3.41 -21.84
CA GLU A 367 -63.59 -2.14 -21.21
C GLU A 367 -63.59 -2.26 -19.67
N ALA A 368 -64.58 -2.95 -19.08
CA ALA A 368 -64.64 -3.18 -17.64
C ALA A 368 -63.49 -4.07 -17.13
N GLU A 369 -63.17 -5.17 -17.82
CA GLU A 369 -62.02 -6.03 -17.51
C GLU A 369 -60.69 -5.26 -17.60
N THR A 370 -60.53 -4.46 -18.67
CA THR A 370 -59.35 -3.61 -18.88
C THR A 370 -59.20 -2.56 -17.77
N ASN A 371 -60.30 -1.91 -17.38
CA ASN A 371 -60.31 -0.92 -16.30
C ASN A 371 -60.00 -1.55 -14.94
N ALA A 372 -60.50 -2.75 -14.66
CA ALA A 372 -60.21 -3.47 -13.42
C ALA A 372 -58.72 -3.84 -13.32
N LYS A 373 -58.14 -4.38 -14.39
CA LYS A 373 -56.71 -4.72 -14.47
C LYS A 373 -55.81 -3.48 -14.38
N ALA A 374 -56.19 -2.38 -15.04
CA ALA A 374 -55.47 -1.11 -14.94
C ALA A 374 -55.49 -0.57 -13.50
N LYS A 375 -56.64 -0.67 -12.82
CA LYS A 375 -56.79 -0.25 -11.42
C LYS A 375 -55.91 -1.08 -10.48
N GLU A 376 -55.93 -2.40 -10.62
CA GLU A 376 -55.11 -3.32 -9.82
C GLU A 376 -53.61 -3.00 -9.95
N LEU A 377 -53.12 -2.77 -11.17
CA LEU A 377 -51.73 -2.39 -11.43
C LEU A 377 -51.37 -1.01 -10.85
N MET A 378 -52.26 -0.03 -10.93
CA MET A 378 -52.03 1.29 -10.31
C MET A 378 -52.05 1.21 -8.78
N GLU A 379 -52.93 0.38 -8.19
CA GLU A 379 -52.94 0.08 -6.75
C GLU A 379 -51.68 -0.67 -6.32
N GLU A 380 -51.17 -1.61 -7.13
CA GLU A 380 -49.87 -2.27 -6.93
C GLU A 380 -48.71 -1.26 -6.90
N LYS A 381 -48.69 -0.30 -7.84
CA LYS A 381 -47.64 0.74 -7.93
C LYS A 381 -47.52 1.57 -6.65
N ILE A 382 -48.64 2.02 -6.08
CA ILE A 382 -48.67 2.94 -4.92
C ILE A 382 -48.64 2.24 -3.55
N LYS A 383 -48.46 0.91 -3.48
CA LYS A 383 -48.29 0.19 -2.19
C LYS A 383 -47.02 0.58 -1.44
N ALA A 384 -46.04 1.18 -2.13
CA ALA A 384 -44.78 1.62 -1.57
C ALA A 384 -44.42 3.04 -2.07
N PRO A 385 -43.58 3.81 -1.36
CA PRO A 385 -43.21 5.18 -1.74
C PRO A 385 -42.64 5.28 -3.16
N LEU A 386 -43.06 6.29 -3.92
CA LEU A 386 -42.60 6.55 -5.28
C LEU A 386 -41.34 7.43 -5.29
N ILE A 387 -40.39 7.07 -6.16
CA ILE A 387 -39.08 7.69 -6.32
C ILE A 387 -38.86 7.97 -7.82
N ARG A 388 -38.29 9.13 -8.15
CA ARG A 388 -37.86 9.42 -9.53
C ARG A 388 -36.47 8.82 -9.75
N ALA A 389 -36.25 8.24 -10.92
CA ALA A 389 -34.95 7.72 -11.32
C ALA A 389 -34.59 8.08 -12.76
N ASN A 390 -33.33 8.42 -13.01
CA ASN A 390 -32.73 8.34 -14.34
C ASN A 390 -31.82 7.10 -14.39
N ILE A 391 -31.93 6.26 -15.41
CA ILE A 391 -31.03 5.11 -15.62
C ILE A 391 -30.23 5.34 -16.91
N ARG A 392 -28.91 5.22 -16.83
CA ARG A 392 -27.98 5.40 -17.94
C ARG A 392 -27.02 4.22 -18.02
N ILE A 393 -26.66 3.84 -19.26
CA ILE A 393 -25.62 2.86 -19.55
C ILE A 393 -24.56 3.55 -20.39
N VAL A 394 -23.31 3.47 -19.98
CA VAL A 394 -22.15 4.00 -20.71
C VAL A 394 -21.13 2.89 -20.89
N ALA A 395 -20.58 2.77 -22.11
CA ALA A 395 -19.51 1.83 -22.43
C ALA A 395 -18.43 2.53 -23.26
N SER A 396 -17.17 2.19 -23.02
CA SER A 396 -16.00 2.66 -23.77
C SER A 396 -15.15 1.47 -24.18
N SER A 397 -14.64 1.48 -25.41
CA SER A 397 -13.71 0.47 -25.93
C SER A 397 -12.81 1.08 -27.01
N THR A 398 -11.82 0.34 -27.49
CA THR A 398 -10.95 0.74 -28.61
C THR A 398 -11.70 0.88 -29.94
N THR A 399 -12.84 0.20 -30.12
CA THR A 399 -13.67 0.29 -31.34
C THR A 399 -15.15 0.54 -31.02
N ARG A 400 -15.85 1.19 -31.96
CA ARG A 400 -17.27 1.54 -31.82
C ARG A 400 -18.13 0.28 -31.74
N GLU A 401 -17.87 -0.69 -32.61
CA GLU A 401 -18.57 -1.96 -32.70
C GLU A 401 -18.52 -2.71 -31.36
N ARG A 402 -17.37 -2.65 -30.69
CA ARG A 402 -17.15 -3.30 -29.42
C ARG A 402 -17.80 -2.55 -28.26
N ALA A 403 -17.70 -1.22 -28.20
CA ALA A 403 -18.42 -0.41 -27.23
C ALA A 403 -19.95 -0.60 -27.33
N GLU A 404 -20.49 -0.70 -28.56
CA GLU A 404 -21.90 -1.01 -28.81
C GLU A 404 -22.29 -2.42 -28.35
N MET A 405 -21.46 -3.44 -28.59
CA MET A 405 -21.71 -4.80 -28.08
C MET A 405 -21.79 -4.83 -26.55
N ILE A 406 -20.92 -4.09 -25.85
CA ILE A 406 -20.94 -3.99 -24.38
C ILE A 406 -22.23 -3.30 -23.91
N ARG A 407 -22.58 -2.12 -24.48
CA ARG A 407 -23.84 -1.42 -24.17
C ARG A 407 -25.06 -2.32 -24.38
N MET A 408 -25.15 -2.99 -25.53
CA MET A 408 -26.29 -3.88 -25.86
C MET A 408 -26.37 -5.12 -24.96
N SER A 409 -25.24 -5.66 -24.51
CA SER A 409 -25.19 -6.76 -23.52
C SER A 409 -25.85 -6.35 -22.20
N ILE A 410 -25.50 -5.15 -21.70
CA ILE A 410 -26.05 -4.61 -20.46
C ILE A 410 -27.54 -4.26 -20.62
N GLU A 411 -27.95 -3.66 -21.73
CA GLU A 411 -29.36 -3.36 -22.03
C GLU A 411 -30.24 -4.61 -22.07
N ALA A 412 -29.73 -5.71 -22.64
CA ALA A 412 -30.46 -6.97 -22.69
C ALA A 412 -30.75 -7.53 -21.28
N ALA A 413 -29.87 -7.30 -20.30
CA ALA A 413 -30.08 -7.76 -18.93
C ALA A 413 -31.28 -7.09 -18.23
N PHE A 414 -31.66 -5.87 -18.63
CA PHE A 414 -32.85 -5.19 -18.09
C PHE A 414 -34.18 -5.74 -18.64
N SER A 415 -34.16 -6.53 -19.70
CA SER A 415 -35.39 -7.09 -20.29
C SER A 415 -36.18 -7.99 -19.32
N GLN A 416 -35.52 -8.56 -18.31
CA GLN A 416 -36.16 -9.36 -17.25
C GLN A 416 -37.20 -8.58 -16.43
N PHE A 417 -37.11 -7.25 -16.39
CA PHE A 417 -38.04 -6.38 -15.65
C PHE A 417 -39.27 -5.95 -16.48
N ASN A 418 -39.38 -6.37 -17.75
CA ASN A 418 -40.44 -5.91 -18.64
C ASN A 418 -41.71 -6.75 -18.51
N ARG A 419 -42.79 -6.17 -17.98
CA ARG A 419 -44.10 -6.80 -17.84
C ARG A 419 -44.89 -6.61 -19.14
N PRO A 420 -45.26 -7.69 -19.87
CA PRO A 420 -45.91 -7.57 -21.17
C PRO A 420 -47.19 -6.72 -21.10
N GLN A 421 -47.27 -5.69 -21.95
CA GLN A 421 -48.39 -4.74 -22.05
C GLN A 421 -48.65 -3.89 -20.79
N ALA A 422 -47.69 -3.77 -19.86
CA ALA A 422 -47.81 -2.97 -18.64
C ALA A 422 -46.59 -2.05 -18.41
N GLY A 423 -45.87 -2.18 -17.30
CA GLY A 423 -44.66 -1.41 -16.97
C GLY A 423 -43.37 -2.12 -17.43
N GLY A 424 -42.28 -1.36 -17.55
CA GLY A 424 -40.99 -1.86 -17.99
C GLY A 424 -40.06 -0.74 -18.44
N VAL A 425 -38.83 -1.10 -18.79
CA VAL A 425 -37.76 -0.22 -19.25
C VAL A 425 -37.35 -0.60 -20.69
N LYS A 426 -37.20 0.42 -21.53
CA LYS A 426 -36.52 0.35 -22.84
C LYS A 426 -35.36 1.34 -22.85
N PHE A 427 -34.33 1.09 -23.65
CA PHE A 427 -33.19 2.00 -23.77
C PHE A 427 -33.18 2.71 -25.12
N THR A 428 -32.92 4.02 -25.07
CA THR A 428 -32.74 4.87 -26.26
C THR A 428 -31.26 5.24 -26.37
N LYS A 429 -30.63 4.82 -27.47
CA LYS A 429 -29.26 5.17 -27.82
C LYS A 429 -29.16 6.65 -28.24
N THR A 430 -28.13 7.35 -27.76
CA THR A 430 -27.78 8.70 -28.22
C THR A 430 -26.61 8.70 -29.22
N VAL A 431 -26.53 9.74 -30.04
CA VAL A 431 -25.46 9.96 -31.03
C VAL A 431 -25.15 11.45 -31.16
N ASN A 432 -23.93 11.77 -31.61
CA ASN A 432 -23.45 13.13 -31.87
C ASN A 432 -23.62 14.03 -30.63
N LYS A 433 -24.07 15.28 -30.77
CA LYS A 433 -24.27 16.21 -29.65
C LYS A 433 -25.09 15.66 -28.47
N LYS A 434 -26.12 14.83 -28.73
CA LYS A 434 -26.90 14.18 -27.66
C LYS A 434 -26.13 13.11 -26.88
N LEU A 435 -25.08 12.54 -27.49
CA LEU A 435 -24.16 11.63 -26.79
C LEU A 435 -23.23 12.44 -25.88
N GLU A 436 -22.70 13.57 -26.35
CA GLU A 436 -21.88 14.48 -25.54
C GLU A 436 -22.66 15.02 -24.34
N GLU A 437 -23.91 15.47 -24.54
CA GLU A 437 -24.83 15.88 -23.48
C GLU A 437 -25.08 14.75 -22.46
N LEU A 438 -25.36 13.52 -22.92
CA LEU A 438 -25.59 12.39 -22.02
C LEU A 438 -24.33 11.96 -21.25
N LEU A 439 -23.14 12.06 -21.86
CA LEU A 439 -21.86 11.79 -21.21
C LEU A 439 -21.50 12.88 -20.19
N HIS A 440 -21.88 14.14 -20.44
CA HIS A 440 -21.80 15.22 -19.46
C HIS A 440 -22.68 14.92 -18.25
N HIS A 441 -23.99 14.67 -18.48
CA HIS A 441 -24.92 14.34 -17.40
C HIS A 441 -24.49 13.09 -16.61
N PHE A 442 -23.90 12.08 -17.28
CA PHE A 442 -23.31 10.92 -16.62
C PHE A 442 -22.14 11.30 -15.70
N THR A 443 -21.19 12.08 -16.20
CA THR A 443 -19.96 12.46 -15.46
C THR A 443 -20.30 13.30 -14.22
N TYR A 444 -21.18 14.28 -14.36
CA TYR A 444 -21.59 15.17 -13.26
C TYR A 444 -22.79 14.67 -12.46
N ARG A 445 -23.33 13.49 -12.81
CA ARG A 445 -24.50 12.85 -12.16
C ARG A 445 -25.74 13.75 -12.13
N GLU A 446 -25.91 14.55 -13.18
CA GLU A 446 -27.04 15.47 -13.35
C GLU A 446 -28.36 14.72 -13.57
N VAL A 447 -29.42 15.21 -12.93
CA VAL A 447 -30.79 14.70 -13.15
C VAL A 447 -31.38 15.31 -14.41
N ASN A 448 -32.12 14.50 -15.18
CA ASN A 448 -32.88 14.97 -16.32
C ASN A 448 -34.35 14.58 -16.18
N ASP A 449 -35.21 15.56 -15.88
CA ASP A 449 -36.65 15.37 -15.67
C ASP A 449 -37.38 14.86 -16.94
N SER A 450 -36.79 15.04 -18.14
CA SER A 450 -37.34 14.49 -19.39
C SER A 450 -37.03 13.00 -19.62
N GLU A 451 -36.02 12.48 -18.91
CA GLU A 451 -35.61 11.06 -18.89
C GLU A 451 -36.13 10.35 -17.62
N ALA A 452 -37.08 10.95 -16.88
CA ALA A 452 -37.49 10.48 -15.56
C ALA A 452 -38.39 9.23 -15.62
N LEU A 453 -37.93 8.17 -14.94
CA LEU A 453 -38.71 6.98 -14.62
C LEU A 453 -39.30 7.09 -13.21
N ILE A 454 -40.47 6.48 -12.98
CA ILE A 454 -41.09 6.39 -11.67
C ILE A 454 -41.08 4.93 -11.21
N PHE A 455 -40.41 4.66 -10.10
CA PHE A 455 -40.41 3.36 -9.43
C PHE A 455 -40.91 3.53 -8.00
N ASN A 456 -41.55 2.51 -7.43
CA ASN A 456 -41.70 2.42 -5.99
C ASN A 456 -40.42 1.81 -5.35
N SER A 457 -40.25 1.99 -4.04
CA SER A 457 -39.05 1.52 -3.31
C SER A 457 -38.75 0.03 -3.50
N ARG A 458 -39.79 -0.80 -3.68
CA ARG A 458 -39.65 -2.25 -3.88
C ARG A 458 -39.25 -2.61 -5.31
N GLU A 459 -39.82 -1.95 -6.31
CA GLU A 459 -39.37 -2.08 -7.71
C GLU A 459 -37.90 -1.72 -7.84
N LEU A 460 -37.50 -0.62 -7.20
CA LEU A 460 -36.12 -0.17 -7.21
C LEU A 460 -35.18 -1.15 -6.49
N ALA A 461 -35.62 -1.73 -5.36
CA ALA A 461 -34.87 -2.77 -4.62
C ALA A 461 -34.80 -4.13 -5.33
N TYR A 462 -35.63 -4.38 -6.35
CA TYR A 462 -35.49 -5.52 -7.27
C TYR A 462 -34.59 -5.22 -8.47
N LEU A 463 -34.52 -3.95 -8.89
CA LEU A 463 -33.74 -3.49 -10.05
C LEU A 463 -32.27 -3.26 -9.68
N TYR A 464 -32.01 -2.74 -8.48
CA TYR A 464 -30.66 -2.53 -7.95
C TYR A 464 -30.63 -2.72 -6.43
N HIS A 465 -29.73 -3.58 -5.96
CA HIS A 465 -29.51 -3.86 -4.54
C HIS A 465 -28.07 -4.29 -4.29
N LEU A 466 -27.67 -4.25 -3.01
CA LEU A 466 -26.39 -4.75 -2.55
C LEU A 466 -26.55 -6.20 -2.07
N PRO A 467 -25.88 -7.21 -2.66
CA PRO A 467 -26.00 -8.60 -2.23
C PRO A 467 -25.39 -8.82 -0.84
N LEU A 468 -26.22 -9.21 0.15
CA LEU A 468 -25.79 -9.45 1.55
C LEU A 468 -24.64 -10.47 1.67
N THR A 469 -24.61 -11.46 0.78
CA THR A 469 -23.57 -12.49 0.68
C THR A 469 -23.37 -12.88 -0.77
N VAL A 470 -22.15 -12.75 -1.28
CA VAL A 470 -21.81 -13.12 -2.67
C VAL A 470 -21.02 -14.42 -2.69
N SER A 471 -21.47 -15.35 -3.53
CA SER A 471 -20.72 -16.57 -3.88
C SER A 471 -19.81 -16.27 -5.08
N GLN A 472 -18.52 -16.62 -4.96
CA GLN A 472 -17.53 -16.44 -6.03
C GLN A 472 -17.85 -17.27 -7.29
N LYS A 473 -18.74 -18.28 -7.19
CA LYS A 473 -19.20 -19.03 -8.35
C LYS A 473 -20.20 -18.23 -9.20
N ASP A 474 -20.92 -17.31 -8.59
CA ASP A 474 -22.07 -16.63 -9.20
C ASP A 474 -21.72 -15.20 -9.67
N ALA A 475 -20.71 -14.57 -9.06
CA ALA A 475 -20.14 -13.30 -9.50
C ALA A 475 -18.62 -13.19 -9.21
N PRO A 476 -17.74 -13.91 -9.95
CA PRO A 476 -16.31 -13.97 -9.68
C PRO A 476 -15.55 -12.65 -9.88
N GLN A 477 -16.11 -11.72 -10.67
CA GLN A 477 -15.51 -10.41 -10.96
C GLN A 477 -16.01 -9.29 -10.02
N LEU A 478 -16.91 -9.57 -9.06
CA LEU A 478 -17.37 -8.54 -8.13
C LEU A 478 -16.34 -8.32 -7.02
N LYS A 479 -15.95 -7.06 -6.79
CA LYS A 479 -15.06 -6.68 -5.69
C LYS A 479 -15.72 -7.01 -4.34
N THR A 480 -15.05 -7.85 -3.56
CA THR A 480 -15.52 -8.32 -2.24
C THR A 480 -14.46 -8.07 -1.18
N VAL A 481 -14.89 -7.87 0.07
CA VAL A 481 -13.98 -7.73 1.21
C VAL A 481 -13.27 -9.06 1.42
N GLN A 482 -11.99 -9.12 1.06
CA GLN A 482 -11.22 -10.38 1.10
C GLN A 482 -10.84 -10.80 2.53
N ALA A 483 -10.66 -9.84 3.43
CA ALA A 483 -10.22 -10.04 4.81
C ALA A 483 -11.04 -9.13 5.75
N SER A 484 -11.53 -9.69 6.85
CA SER A 484 -12.36 -8.97 7.82
C SER A 484 -11.61 -7.81 8.48
N SER A 485 -12.35 -6.76 8.87
CA SER A 485 -11.82 -5.63 9.64
C SER A 485 -12.57 -5.50 10.96
N ALA A 486 -11.91 -4.93 11.98
CA ALA A 486 -12.51 -4.69 13.29
C ALA A 486 -12.00 -3.37 13.88
N PRO A 487 -12.82 -2.64 14.66
CA PRO A 487 -12.40 -1.38 15.25
C PRO A 487 -11.34 -1.63 16.32
N ALA A 488 -10.36 -0.75 16.38
CA ALA A 488 -9.50 -0.68 17.55
C ALA A 488 -10.30 -0.24 18.79
N PRO A 489 -9.87 -0.63 20.01
CA PRO A 489 -10.53 -0.25 21.26
C PRO A 489 -10.73 1.26 21.42
N ALA A 490 -11.69 1.67 22.25
CA ALA A 490 -11.89 3.08 22.58
C ALA A 490 -10.74 3.63 23.44
N ASP A 491 -10.23 2.84 24.38
CA ASP A 491 -9.23 3.24 25.38
C ASP A 491 -7.78 3.27 24.85
N LEU A 492 -7.57 3.70 23.60
CA LEU A 492 -6.23 3.76 23.00
C LEU A 492 -5.34 4.82 23.70
N PRO A 493 -4.05 4.53 23.93
CA PRO A 493 -3.14 5.52 24.49
C PRO A 493 -2.81 6.61 23.46
N HIS A 494 -2.89 7.87 23.88
CA HIS A 494 -2.51 9.02 23.04
C HIS A 494 -0.98 9.18 22.90
N GLU A 495 -0.21 8.61 23.81
CA GLU A 495 1.26 8.66 23.83
C GLU A 495 1.90 7.28 23.62
N GLY A 496 3.17 7.27 23.21
CA GLY A 496 3.93 6.05 22.93
C GLY A 496 4.32 5.90 21.46
N THR A 497 4.88 4.73 21.12
CA THR A 497 5.37 4.43 19.77
C THR A 497 4.20 4.06 18.86
N LEU A 498 4.07 4.72 17.71
CA LEU A 498 3.04 4.49 16.71
C LEU A 498 3.34 3.20 15.94
N ILE A 499 2.47 2.19 16.09
CA ILE A 499 2.60 0.89 15.41
C ILE A 499 1.82 0.83 14.08
N GLY A 500 0.96 1.81 13.82
CA GLY A 500 0.19 1.93 12.58
C GLY A 500 -1.18 2.59 12.82
N VAL A 501 -2.07 2.45 11.86
CA VAL A 501 -3.40 3.08 11.86
C VAL A 501 -4.49 2.02 11.66
N ASN A 502 -5.49 2.00 12.54
CA ASN A 502 -6.72 1.26 12.30
C ASN A 502 -7.66 2.13 11.47
N LYS A 503 -7.91 1.74 10.21
CA LYS A 503 -9.03 2.26 9.42
C LYS A 503 -10.20 1.29 9.54
N TYR A 504 -11.35 1.78 9.99
CA TYR A 504 -12.58 0.99 10.15
C TYR A 504 -13.82 1.86 9.94
N ARG A 505 -14.67 1.49 8.98
CA ARG A 505 -15.93 2.19 8.65
C ARG A 505 -15.77 3.73 8.45
N GLY A 506 -14.73 4.14 7.74
CA GLY A 506 -14.42 5.56 7.50
C GLY A 506 -13.75 6.29 8.68
N GLU A 507 -13.74 5.74 9.90
CA GLU A 507 -12.92 6.25 10.99
C GLU A 507 -11.47 5.79 10.84
N SER A 508 -10.54 6.69 11.18
CA SER A 508 -9.10 6.43 11.22
C SER A 508 -8.58 6.70 12.63
N ARG A 509 -7.95 5.69 13.26
CA ARG A 509 -7.44 5.76 14.63
C ARG A 509 -5.98 5.31 14.67
N GLU A 510 -5.11 6.19 15.15
CA GLU A 510 -3.70 5.87 15.36
C GLU A 510 -3.51 4.90 16.53
N ILE A 511 -2.67 3.89 16.35
CA ILE A 511 -2.45 2.82 17.32
C ILE A 511 -1.06 2.97 17.93
N ARG A 512 -0.99 3.26 19.22
CA ARG A 512 0.27 3.43 19.95
C ARG A 512 0.46 2.35 21.01
N LEU A 513 1.73 2.02 21.28
CA LEU A 513 2.14 1.19 22.42
C LEU A 513 2.90 2.03 23.45
N THR A 514 2.47 1.94 24.71
CA THR A 514 3.15 2.59 25.83
C THR A 514 4.51 1.92 26.09
N LYS A 515 5.47 2.63 26.71
CA LYS A 515 6.77 2.06 27.08
C LYS A 515 6.62 0.81 27.95
N ALA A 516 5.68 0.84 28.91
CA ALA A 516 5.41 -0.26 29.83
C ALA A 516 4.85 -1.52 29.13
N ASP A 517 4.04 -1.34 28.09
CA ASP A 517 3.50 -2.44 27.28
C ASP A 517 4.56 -2.98 26.31
N ARG A 518 5.42 -2.13 25.73
CA ARG A 518 6.55 -2.55 24.87
C ARG A 518 7.62 -3.34 25.61
N LEU A 519 7.81 -3.11 26.92
CA LEU A 519 8.68 -3.95 27.76
C LEU A 519 8.17 -5.40 27.94
N ARG A 520 6.93 -5.70 27.53
CA ARG A 520 6.40 -7.07 27.44
C ARG A 520 6.62 -7.72 26.06
N HIS A 521 7.55 -7.16 25.29
CA HIS A 521 8.03 -7.68 24.01
C HIS A 521 6.98 -7.59 22.88
N LEU A 522 7.45 -7.77 21.65
CA LEU A 522 6.65 -7.71 20.43
C LEU A 522 7.04 -8.87 19.51
N TYR A 523 6.04 -9.60 19.04
CA TYR A 523 6.19 -10.71 18.10
C TYR A 523 5.55 -10.34 16.77
N THR A 524 6.31 -10.52 15.68
CA THR A 524 5.90 -10.18 14.32
C THR A 524 6.07 -11.39 13.41
N ILE A 525 5.05 -11.76 12.65
CA ILE A 525 5.11 -12.88 11.70
C ILE A 525 4.43 -12.50 10.39
N GLY A 526 4.90 -13.08 9.28
CA GLY A 526 4.43 -12.79 7.93
C GLY A 526 5.38 -13.28 6.85
N GLN A 527 4.81 -13.63 5.69
CA GLN A 527 5.58 -13.98 4.49
C GLN A 527 6.47 -12.82 4.01
N THR A 528 7.45 -13.12 3.17
CA THR A 528 8.30 -12.12 2.51
C THR A 528 7.47 -11.10 1.71
N GLY A 529 7.86 -9.82 1.75
CA GLY A 529 7.17 -8.74 1.01
C GLY A 529 5.87 -8.23 1.65
N THR A 530 5.41 -8.79 2.77
CA THR A 530 4.16 -8.37 3.43
C THR A 530 4.25 -7.04 4.18
N GLY A 531 5.44 -6.66 4.67
CA GLY A 531 5.67 -5.39 5.37
C GLY A 531 6.52 -5.46 6.65
N LYS A 532 6.84 -6.67 7.15
CA LYS A 532 7.56 -6.87 8.44
C LYS A 532 8.77 -5.95 8.67
N SER A 533 9.72 -5.93 7.75
CA SER A 533 10.99 -5.21 7.94
C SER A 533 10.78 -3.68 7.90
N VAL A 534 9.82 -3.19 7.10
CA VAL A 534 9.38 -1.78 7.12
C VAL A 534 8.73 -1.42 8.47
N PHE A 535 7.92 -2.31 9.03
CA PHE A 535 7.34 -2.14 10.36
C PHE A 535 8.42 -2.07 11.46
N LEU A 536 9.36 -3.02 11.50
CA LEU A 536 10.48 -3.00 12.46
C LEU A 536 11.33 -1.72 12.34
N LYS A 537 11.67 -1.30 11.11
CA LYS A 537 12.42 -0.07 10.86
C LYS A 537 11.70 1.16 11.40
N ASN A 538 10.39 1.29 11.15
CA ASN A 538 9.59 2.40 11.67
C ASN A 538 9.61 2.48 13.20
N LEU A 539 9.53 1.34 13.90
CA LEU A 539 9.61 1.31 15.36
C LEU A 539 11.03 1.68 15.85
N ALA A 540 12.07 1.14 15.21
CA ALA A 540 13.46 1.41 15.57
C ALA A 540 13.85 2.88 15.37
N VAL A 541 13.42 3.50 14.26
CA VAL A 541 13.64 4.92 13.98
C VAL A 541 12.87 5.80 14.98
N GLN A 542 11.60 5.48 15.28
CA GLN A 542 10.85 6.19 16.32
C GLN A 542 11.55 6.13 17.69
N ASP A 543 12.15 5.00 18.07
CA ASP A 543 12.93 4.89 19.31
C ASP A 543 14.20 5.71 19.30
N ILE A 544 14.94 5.74 18.18
CA ILE A 544 16.14 6.56 18.00
C ILE A 544 15.80 8.04 18.16
N LEU A 545 14.73 8.51 17.50
CA LEU A 545 14.22 9.87 17.58
C LEU A 545 13.68 10.23 18.98
N ALA A 546 13.08 9.26 19.68
CA ALA A 546 12.61 9.42 21.07
C ALA A 546 13.75 9.39 22.11
N GLY A 547 15.01 9.29 21.70
CA GLY A 547 16.17 9.26 22.61
C GLY A 547 16.30 7.95 23.40
N ASN A 548 15.74 6.85 22.88
CA ASN A 548 15.90 5.51 23.46
C ASN A 548 17.18 4.82 22.92
N GLY A 549 17.60 3.76 23.61
CA GLY A 549 18.67 2.87 23.14
C GLY A 549 18.11 1.76 22.26
N VAL A 550 18.80 1.47 21.16
CA VAL A 550 18.32 0.54 20.13
C VAL A 550 19.45 -0.38 19.70
N CYS A 551 19.13 -1.67 19.55
CA CYS A 551 19.91 -2.59 18.73
C CYS A 551 19.04 -3.07 17.57
N PHE A 552 19.55 -3.01 16.34
CA PHE A 552 18.89 -3.57 15.16
C PHE A 552 19.80 -4.61 14.49
N ILE A 553 19.32 -5.85 14.39
CA ILE A 553 20.07 -6.96 13.77
C ILE A 553 19.41 -7.32 12.43
N ASP A 554 20.18 -7.18 11.36
CA ASP A 554 19.75 -7.37 9.98
C ASP A 554 20.61 -8.45 9.29
N PRO A 555 20.02 -9.60 8.91
CA PRO A 555 20.72 -10.69 8.21
C PRO A 555 20.95 -10.43 6.71
N HIS A 556 20.34 -9.39 6.14
CA HIS A 556 20.39 -9.04 4.72
C HIS A 556 21.31 -7.83 4.46
N GLY A 557 21.36 -6.87 5.38
CA GLY A 557 22.21 -5.67 5.35
C GLY A 557 21.62 -4.47 4.60
N SER A 558 20.36 -4.57 4.15
CA SER A 558 19.62 -3.47 3.52
C SER A 558 18.87 -2.61 4.53
N ASP A 559 18.19 -3.23 5.50
CA ASP A 559 17.29 -2.54 6.42
C ASP A 559 18.05 -1.64 7.41
N VAL A 560 19.25 -2.04 7.82
CA VAL A 560 20.14 -1.18 8.64
C VAL A 560 20.54 0.11 7.93
N GLN A 561 20.61 0.14 6.59
CA GLN A 561 21.02 1.35 5.87
C GLN A 561 19.92 2.41 5.87
N ASP A 562 18.67 2.00 5.79
CA ASP A 562 17.52 2.89 5.96
C ASP A 562 17.45 3.44 7.39
N VAL A 563 17.75 2.61 8.41
CA VAL A 563 17.83 3.07 9.81
C VAL A 563 19.00 4.05 10.01
N LEU A 564 20.16 3.81 9.39
CA LEU A 564 21.30 4.75 9.39
C LEU A 564 20.94 6.11 8.76
N ALA A 565 20.17 6.11 7.67
CA ALA A 565 19.75 7.33 6.99
C ALA A 565 18.83 8.20 7.86
N ALA A 566 18.06 7.59 8.77
CA ALA A 566 17.12 8.29 9.64
C ALA A 566 17.72 8.73 11.00
N ILE A 567 19.05 8.64 11.20
CA ILE A 567 19.69 9.03 12.46
C ILE A 567 19.78 10.57 12.58
N PRO A 568 19.23 11.19 13.65
CA PRO A 568 19.32 12.63 13.86
C PRO A 568 20.74 13.06 14.26
N LYS A 569 21.11 14.30 13.92
CA LYS A 569 22.48 14.83 14.04
C LYS A 569 23.04 14.77 15.45
N GLU A 570 22.17 14.91 16.44
CA GLU A 570 22.46 14.95 17.87
C GLU A 570 22.81 13.54 18.43
N ARG A 571 22.49 12.47 17.69
CA ARG A 571 22.72 11.07 18.08
C ARG A 571 23.89 10.41 17.32
N ILE A 572 24.59 11.14 16.44
CA ILE A 572 25.66 10.61 15.59
C ILE A 572 26.77 9.92 16.40
N ASP A 573 27.15 10.48 17.55
CA ASP A 573 28.20 9.92 18.40
C ASP A 573 27.83 8.62 19.12
N ASP A 574 26.52 8.34 19.26
CA ASP A 574 25.99 7.13 19.89
C ASP A 574 25.95 5.93 18.94
N VAL A 575 26.21 6.15 17.65
CA VAL A 575 26.10 5.12 16.61
C VAL A 575 27.29 4.17 16.66
N ILE A 576 26.97 2.88 16.71
CA ILE A 576 27.90 1.77 16.52
C ILE A 576 27.36 0.95 15.35
N TYR A 577 27.88 1.22 14.15
CA TYR A 577 27.63 0.37 12.98
C TYR A 577 28.67 -0.74 12.97
N PHE A 578 28.22 -1.97 13.23
CA PHE A 578 29.03 -3.19 13.24
C PHE A 578 28.79 -3.96 11.93
N ASP A 579 29.83 -3.99 11.10
CA ASP A 579 29.84 -4.66 9.80
C ASP A 579 31.06 -5.59 9.73
N PRO A 580 30.87 -6.91 9.93
CA PRO A 580 31.94 -7.89 9.87
C PRO A 580 32.64 -7.93 8.51
N SER A 581 31.96 -7.56 7.42
CA SER A 581 32.52 -7.60 6.07
C SER A 581 33.60 -6.52 5.84
N TYR A 582 33.64 -5.49 6.70
CA TYR A 582 34.62 -4.40 6.64
C TYR A 582 35.99 -4.81 7.22
N THR A 583 36.72 -5.64 6.46
CA THR A 583 37.99 -6.24 6.89
C THR A 583 39.17 -5.27 7.08
N LYS A 584 39.08 -4.02 6.63
CA LYS A 584 40.15 -3.00 6.80
C LYS A 584 40.31 -2.56 8.25
N ARG A 585 39.21 -2.48 9.00
CA ARG A 585 39.21 -2.13 10.42
C ARG A 585 38.30 -3.07 11.21
N PRO A 586 38.69 -4.34 11.40
CA PRO A 586 37.84 -5.32 12.07
C PRO A 586 37.50 -4.88 13.50
N PHE A 587 36.23 -5.08 13.85
CA PHE A 587 35.72 -4.91 15.20
C PHE A 587 36.01 -6.17 15.99
N ALA A 588 36.33 -6.05 17.27
CA ALA A 588 36.45 -7.18 18.17
C ALA A 588 35.10 -7.54 18.78
N LEU A 589 34.77 -8.83 18.82
CA LEU A 589 33.61 -9.36 19.52
C LEU A 589 34.00 -10.66 20.23
N ASN A 590 34.45 -10.55 21.48
CA ASN A 590 34.95 -11.69 22.24
C ASN A 590 33.88 -12.26 23.17
N MET A 591 33.35 -13.45 22.84
CA MET A 591 32.38 -14.10 23.71
C MET A 591 32.98 -14.53 25.06
N LEU A 592 34.27 -14.86 25.12
CA LEU A 592 34.96 -15.25 26.37
C LEU A 592 35.31 -14.08 27.29
N GLU A 593 35.11 -12.83 26.85
CA GLU A 593 35.30 -11.66 27.71
C GLU A 593 34.21 -11.62 28.80
N TYR A 594 34.64 -11.56 30.06
CA TYR A 594 33.81 -11.49 31.26
C TYR A 594 34.42 -10.45 32.22
N ASP A 595 33.62 -9.94 33.15
CA ASP A 595 34.12 -9.04 34.18
C ASP A 595 34.88 -9.82 35.27
N VAL A 596 36.13 -9.43 35.51
CA VAL A 596 37.04 -10.12 36.45
C VAL A 596 36.56 -9.99 37.89
N ASP A 597 35.84 -8.92 38.23
CA ASP A 597 35.24 -8.70 39.55
C ASP A 597 33.98 -9.56 39.77
N HIS A 598 33.42 -10.14 38.69
CA HIS A 598 32.22 -10.99 38.66
C HIS A 598 32.53 -12.36 38.02
N PRO A 599 33.42 -13.19 38.62
CA PRO A 599 33.92 -14.43 38.02
C PRO A 599 32.84 -15.50 37.81
N GLU A 600 31.68 -15.42 38.46
CA GLU A 600 30.53 -16.30 38.23
C GLU A 600 29.99 -16.21 36.79
N GLN A 601 30.20 -15.08 36.09
CA GLN A 601 29.86 -14.91 34.68
C GLN A 601 30.49 -15.99 33.78
N LYS A 602 31.64 -16.58 34.17
CA LYS A 602 32.29 -17.68 33.45
C LYS A 602 31.35 -18.85 33.17
N ILE A 603 30.52 -19.22 34.16
CA ILE A 603 29.61 -20.37 34.02
C ILE A 603 28.55 -20.07 32.96
N PHE A 604 28.01 -18.84 32.96
CA PHE A 604 27.07 -18.41 31.93
C PHE A 604 27.73 -18.42 30.54
N VAL A 605 28.91 -17.82 30.38
CA VAL A 605 29.63 -17.79 29.11
C VAL A 605 29.90 -19.19 28.57
N VAL A 606 30.35 -20.12 29.40
CA VAL A 606 30.59 -21.53 29.01
C VAL A 606 29.29 -22.23 28.60
N ASN A 607 28.19 -21.99 29.32
CA ASN A 607 26.87 -22.56 28.98
C ASN A 607 26.35 -22.01 27.65
N GLU A 608 26.37 -20.69 27.47
CA GLU A 608 25.87 -20.04 26.27
C GLU A 608 26.74 -20.41 25.06
N MET A 609 28.07 -20.39 25.19
CA MET A 609 28.97 -20.86 24.12
C MET A 609 28.65 -22.29 23.66
N LEU A 610 28.30 -23.19 24.58
CA LEU A 610 27.89 -24.54 24.22
C LEU A 610 26.52 -24.55 23.52
N ALA A 611 25.55 -23.74 23.97
CA ALA A 611 24.25 -23.60 23.34
C ALA A 611 24.36 -23.04 21.91
N ILE A 612 25.23 -22.04 21.70
CA ILE A 612 25.58 -21.46 20.40
C ILE A 612 26.14 -22.54 19.47
N PHE A 613 27.12 -23.34 19.92
CA PHE A 613 27.67 -24.43 19.11
C PHE A 613 26.61 -25.51 18.82
N LYS A 614 25.78 -25.91 19.79
CA LYS A 614 24.66 -26.84 19.56
C LYS A 614 23.67 -26.33 18.52
N LYS A 615 23.36 -25.02 18.52
CA LYS A 615 22.49 -24.37 17.52
C LYS A 615 23.14 -24.34 16.14
N LEU A 616 24.42 -24.00 16.03
CA LEU A 616 25.14 -23.92 14.75
C LEU A 616 25.34 -25.27 14.05
N TYR A 617 25.41 -26.37 14.82
CA TYR A 617 25.56 -27.73 14.32
C TYR A 617 24.32 -28.60 14.56
N SER A 618 23.13 -28.00 14.62
CA SER A 618 21.87 -28.72 14.90
C SER A 618 21.51 -29.77 13.82
N SER A 619 22.07 -29.64 12.61
CA SER A 619 21.99 -30.63 11.52
C SER A 619 22.87 -31.87 11.75
N SER A 620 23.68 -31.90 12.80
CA SER A 620 24.51 -33.06 13.18
C SER A 620 24.52 -33.25 14.71
N PRO A 621 23.38 -33.58 15.35
CA PRO A 621 23.27 -33.67 16.81
C PRO A 621 24.24 -34.68 17.44
N GLU A 622 24.49 -35.80 16.76
CA GLU A 622 25.43 -36.84 17.22
C GLU A 622 26.89 -36.32 17.29
N SER A 623 27.22 -35.27 16.54
CA SER A 623 28.50 -34.58 16.63
C SER A 623 28.65 -33.69 17.87
N MET A 624 27.63 -33.63 18.74
CA MET A 624 27.56 -32.80 19.95
C MET A 624 27.17 -33.60 21.22
N GLY A 625 27.46 -34.91 21.23
CA GLY A 625 27.13 -35.80 22.36
C GLY A 625 27.88 -35.50 23.67
N PRO A 626 27.61 -36.25 24.77
CA PRO A 626 28.09 -35.91 26.12
C PRO A 626 29.62 -35.74 26.26
N ALA A 627 30.41 -36.50 25.49
CA ALA A 627 31.86 -36.35 25.46
C ALA A 627 32.30 -34.99 24.87
N PHE A 628 31.64 -34.52 23.80
CA PHE A 628 31.89 -33.18 23.26
C PHE A 628 31.64 -32.12 24.34
N GLU A 629 30.49 -32.20 25.02
CA GLU A 629 30.12 -31.23 26.06
C GLU A 629 31.15 -31.20 27.19
N GLN A 630 31.59 -32.37 27.67
CA GLN A 630 32.54 -32.45 28.78
C GLN A 630 33.90 -31.84 28.41
N TYR A 631 34.46 -32.17 27.25
CA TYR A 631 35.73 -31.61 26.80
C TYR A 631 35.62 -30.12 26.45
N PHE A 632 34.56 -29.69 25.74
CA PHE A 632 34.31 -28.30 25.39
C PHE A 632 34.20 -27.40 26.63
N ARG A 633 33.42 -27.83 27.64
CA ARG A 633 33.23 -27.08 28.89
C ARG A 633 34.54 -26.92 29.65
N ASN A 634 35.33 -27.98 29.79
CA ASN A 634 36.60 -27.94 30.52
C ASN A 634 37.72 -27.23 29.76
N ALA A 635 37.71 -27.26 28.42
CA ALA A 635 38.63 -26.46 27.60
C ALA A 635 38.30 -24.96 27.69
N THR A 636 37.02 -24.60 27.50
CA THR A 636 36.56 -23.20 27.58
C THR A 636 36.81 -22.62 28.99
N MET A 637 36.46 -23.35 30.05
CA MET A 637 36.75 -22.92 31.42
C MET A 637 38.25 -22.78 31.68
N LEU A 638 39.09 -23.71 31.20
CA LEU A 638 40.56 -23.60 31.37
C LEU A 638 41.16 -22.40 30.62
N VAL A 639 40.62 -22.02 29.47
CA VAL A 639 41.01 -20.78 28.77
C VAL A 639 40.70 -19.55 29.62
N MET A 640 39.47 -19.48 30.16
CA MET A 640 38.96 -18.35 30.97
C MET A 640 39.55 -18.25 32.39
N GLU A 641 40.19 -19.31 32.89
CA GLU A 641 40.84 -19.32 34.21
C GLU A 641 42.18 -18.54 34.25
N ASP A 642 42.83 -18.31 33.11
CA ASP A 642 44.07 -17.54 32.99
C ASP A 642 43.99 -16.56 31.80
N PRO A 643 43.27 -15.42 31.93
CA PRO A 643 43.05 -14.54 30.80
C PRO A 643 44.32 -13.88 30.22
N GLU A 644 45.38 -13.74 31.03
CA GLU A 644 46.64 -13.11 30.64
C GLU A 644 47.39 -13.86 29.53
N SER A 645 47.16 -15.17 29.37
CA SER A 645 47.77 -16.01 28.34
C SER A 645 46.89 -16.23 27.10
N GLY A 646 45.86 -15.38 26.92
CA GLY A 646 44.92 -15.41 25.81
C GLY A 646 43.56 -15.97 26.22
N ASN A 647 42.49 -15.20 26.01
CA ASN A 647 41.12 -15.53 26.39
C ASN A 647 40.15 -15.33 25.22
N THR A 648 40.34 -16.06 24.12
CA THR A 648 39.49 -15.94 22.92
C THR A 648 39.11 -17.32 22.36
N LEU A 649 38.24 -17.36 21.36
CA LEU A 649 37.83 -18.62 20.73
C LEU A 649 39.00 -19.36 20.05
N LEU A 650 40.10 -18.66 19.75
CA LEU A 650 41.34 -19.24 19.22
C LEU A 650 42.04 -20.18 20.23
N GLU A 651 42.00 -19.86 21.51
CA GLU A 651 42.74 -20.60 22.53
C GLU A 651 42.03 -21.91 22.97
N ILE A 652 40.72 -22.07 22.71
CA ILE A 652 39.97 -23.30 23.05
C ILE A 652 40.50 -24.54 22.31
N PRO A 653 40.57 -24.57 20.96
CA PRO A 653 41.17 -25.71 20.24
C PRO A 653 42.67 -25.85 20.56
N ARG A 654 43.37 -24.76 20.89
CA ARG A 654 44.78 -24.80 21.28
C ARG A 654 44.99 -25.57 22.59
N VAL A 655 44.17 -25.38 23.62
CA VAL A 655 44.25 -26.13 24.89
C VAL A 655 44.05 -27.65 24.68
N LEU A 656 43.28 -28.03 23.66
CA LEU A 656 43.10 -29.43 23.28
C LEU A 656 44.34 -29.96 22.53
N ALA A 657 44.81 -29.25 21.50
CA ALA A 657 45.84 -29.71 20.57
C ALA A 657 47.30 -29.51 21.03
N ASP A 658 47.60 -28.51 21.87
CA ASP A 658 48.95 -28.11 22.30
C ASP A 658 49.17 -28.46 23.79
N PRO A 659 49.89 -29.56 24.11
CA PRO A 659 50.14 -29.96 25.50
C PRO A 659 50.97 -28.95 26.29
N ALA A 660 51.86 -28.19 25.64
CA ALA A 660 52.69 -27.20 26.32
C ALA A 660 51.84 -25.99 26.75
N PHE A 661 50.99 -25.48 25.85
CA PHE A 661 50.03 -24.42 26.17
C PHE A 661 48.99 -24.87 27.21
N ARG A 662 48.49 -26.11 27.11
CA ARG A 662 47.61 -26.70 28.13
C ARG A 662 48.28 -26.74 29.51
N ASN A 663 49.53 -27.20 29.58
CA ASN A 663 50.27 -27.29 30.85
C ASN A 663 50.56 -25.89 31.44
N LEU A 664 50.83 -24.89 30.61
CA LEU A 664 50.91 -23.48 31.02
C LEU A 664 49.61 -23.01 31.67
N LYS A 665 48.46 -23.14 30.99
CA LYS A 665 47.14 -22.80 31.55
C LYS A 665 46.86 -23.57 32.86
N LEU A 666 47.14 -24.87 32.90
CA LEU A 666 46.94 -25.71 34.11
C LEU A 666 47.82 -25.34 35.29
N SER A 667 49.00 -24.75 35.06
CA SER A 667 49.87 -24.25 36.13
C SER A 667 49.33 -22.99 36.82
N ARG A 668 48.39 -22.28 36.17
CA ARG A 668 47.81 -21.01 36.62
C ARG A 668 46.32 -21.13 36.99
N CYS A 669 45.66 -22.20 36.55
CA CYS A 669 44.27 -22.51 36.84
C CYS A 669 44.04 -22.69 38.35
N LYS A 670 43.09 -21.94 38.92
CA LYS A 670 42.75 -21.98 40.35
C LYS A 670 41.62 -22.96 40.65
N ASN A 671 40.80 -23.29 39.66
CA ASN A 671 39.67 -24.20 39.79
C ASN A 671 40.13 -25.68 39.90
N PRO A 672 39.99 -26.33 41.08
CA PRO A 672 40.49 -27.69 41.29
C PRO A 672 39.74 -28.75 40.45
N ILE A 673 38.47 -28.51 40.09
CA ILE A 673 37.66 -29.44 39.29
C ILE A 673 38.19 -29.49 37.85
N VAL A 674 38.53 -28.34 37.27
CA VAL A 674 39.14 -28.25 35.94
C VAL A 674 40.52 -28.91 35.95
N VAL A 675 41.33 -28.66 36.98
CA VAL A 675 42.65 -29.31 37.14
C VAL A 675 42.52 -30.83 37.26
N GLN A 676 41.55 -31.33 38.05
CA GLN A 676 41.27 -32.76 38.20
C GLN A 676 40.82 -33.38 36.87
N PHE A 677 39.90 -32.75 36.13
CA PHE A 677 39.50 -33.24 34.81
C PHE A 677 40.70 -33.43 33.88
N TRP A 678 41.57 -32.44 33.78
CA TRP A 678 42.71 -32.50 32.86
C TRP A 678 43.87 -33.38 33.34
N ARG A 679 44.05 -33.58 34.66
CA ARG A 679 45.15 -34.41 35.22
C ARG A 679 44.76 -35.87 35.47
N ASP A 680 43.47 -36.15 35.68
CA ASP A 680 43.00 -37.48 36.07
C ASP A 680 42.04 -38.09 35.05
N ILE A 681 41.11 -37.32 34.47
CA ILE A 681 40.08 -37.88 33.57
C ILE A 681 40.58 -37.92 32.12
N ALA A 682 40.92 -36.76 31.55
CA ALA A 682 41.34 -36.61 30.16
C ALA A 682 42.63 -37.38 29.82
N THR A 683 43.53 -37.55 30.80
CA THR A 683 44.85 -38.18 30.62
C THR A 683 44.93 -39.61 31.14
N LYS A 684 44.30 -39.97 32.27
CA LYS A 684 44.40 -41.33 32.84
C LYS A 684 43.26 -42.26 32.42
N THR A 685 42.04 -41.76 32.21
CA THR A 685 40.89 -42.60 31.83
C THR A 685 40.83 -42.86 30.33
N SER A 686 41.20 -41.87 29.50
CA SER A 686 41.21 -42.01 28.03
C SER A 686 42.58 -42.36 27.45
N GLY A 687 43.66 -42.14 28.20
CA GLY A 687 45.03 -42.12 27.67
C GLY A 687 45.27 -40.97 26.68
N GLU A 688 46.53 -40.68 26.35
CA GLU A 688 46.82 -39.67 25.30
C GLU A 688 46.16 -40.05 23.97
N SER A 689 46.11 -41.33 23.61
CA SER A 689 45.43 -41.81 22.40
C SER A 689 43.93 -41.49 22.36
N GLY A 690 43.21 -41.59 23.49
CA GLY A 690 41.79 -41.24 23.54
C GLY A 690 41.54 -39.74 23.45
N LEU A 691 42.43 -38.92 24.04
CA LEU A 691 42.43 -37.48 23.85
C LEU A 691 42.73 -37.10 22.39
N GLN A 692 43.73 -37.74 21.76
CA GLN A 692 44.07 -37.55 20.34
C GLN A 692 42.90 -37.86 19.40
N ASN A 693 42.08 -38.88 19.70
CA ASN A 693 40.87 -39.17 18.93
C ASN A 693 39.78 -38.09 19.11
N MET A 694 39.70 -37.43 20.27
CA MET A 694 38.72 -36.36 20.55
C MET A 694 39.14 -34.98 20.02
N ILE A 695 40.44 -34.72 19.83
CA ILE A 695 40.94 -33.41 19.38
C ILE A 695 40.32 -33.01 18.02
N PRO A 696 40.45 -33.78 16.90
CA PRO A 696 39.91 -33.37 15.60
C PRO A 696 38.38 -33.16 15.61
N TYR A 697 37.68 -33.98 16.38
CA TYR A 697 36.21 -33.91 16.53
C TYR A 697 35.74 -32.59 17.17
N ILE A 698 36.59 -31.95 17.99
CA ILE A 698 36.31 -30.63 18.56
C ILE A 698 36.92 -29.52 17.69
N THR A 699 38.19 -29.61 17.30
CA THR A 699 38.90 -28.53 16.57
C THR A 699 38.24 -28.19 15.24
N ASN A 700 37.79 -29.20 14.47
CA ASN A 700 37.15 -28.98 13.17
C ASN A 700 35.92 -28.05 13.24
N LYS A 701 35.26 -27.96 14.41
CA LYS A 701 34.11 -27.05 14.63
C LYS A 701 34.52 -25.61 14.89
N PHE A 702 35.75 -25.37 15.34
CA PHE A 702 36.35 -24.04 15.50
C PHE A 702 37.09 -23.60 14.24
N ASP A 703 37.70 -24.54 13.51
CA ASP A 703 38.51 -24.28 12.32
C ASP A 703 37.72 -23.54 11.22
N VAL A 704 36.42 -23.81 11.06
CA VAL A 704 35.53 -23.06 10.14
C VAL A 704 35.56 -21.54 10.39
N PHE A 705 35.65 -21.13 11.66
CA PHE A 705 35.67 -19.72 12.06
C PHE A 705 37.08 -19.15 12.21
N ILE A 706 38.04 -19.97 12.65
CA ILE A 706 39.44 -19.56 12.88
C ILE A 706 40.25 -19.48 11.58
N SER A 707 39.97 -20.33 10.59
CA SER A 707 40.62 -20.27 9.27
C SER A 707 40.07 -19.15 8.39
N ASN A 708 38.88 -18.64 8.69
CA ASN A 708 38.21 -17.61 7.91
C ASN A 708 38.82 -16.22 8.18
N ASP A 709 39.34 -15.58 7.14
CA ASP A 709 40.05 -14.29 7.21
C ASP A 709 39.19 -13.10 7.64
N VAL A 710 37.86 -13.20 7.53
CA VAL A 710 36.91 -12.18 7.99
C VAL A 710 36.60 -12.37 9.47
N MET A 711 36.36 -13.61 9.89
CA MET A 711 35.95 -13.96 11.26
C MET A 711 37.10 -13.96 12.26
N ARG A 712 38.28 -14.49 11.89
CA ARG A 712 39.44 -14.63 12.80
C ARG A 712 39.79 -13.34 13.56
N PRO A 713 39.93 -12.16 12.92
CA PRO A 713 40.23 -10.91 13.64
C PRO A 713 39.11 -10.44 14.56
N ILE A 714 37.86 -10.86 14.32
CA ILE A 714 36.70 -10.46 15.11
C ILE A 714 36.67 -11.25 16.42
N ILE A 715 36.80 -12.58 16.33
CA ILE A 715 36.65 -13.50 17.47
C ILE A 715 37.95 -13.80 18.23
N ALA A 716 39.12 -13.46 17.67
CA ALA A 716 40.43 -13.71 18.29
C ALA A 716 41.09 -12.47 18.93
N GLN A 717 40.37 -11.36 19.05
CA GLN A 717 40.79 -10.21 19.87
C GLN A 717 40.36 -10.41 21.33
N GLU A 718 41.21 -10.06 22.30
CA GLU A 718 40.95 -10.33 23.73
C GLU A 718 39.90 -9.41 24.36
N LYS A 719 39.77 -8.18 23.86
CA LYS A 719 38.79 -7.19 24.31
C LYS A 719 37.87 -6.82 23.16
N SER A 720 36.57 -6.80 23.39
CA SER A 720 35.57 -6.38 22.40
C SER A 720 35.68 -4.89 22.09
N SER A 721 35.27 -4.48 20.89
CA SER A 721 35.32 -3.09 20.44
C SER A 721 34.35 -2.17 21.18
N PHE A 722 33.33 -2.75 21.81
CA PHE A 722 32.29 -2.04 22.55
C PHE A 722 31.75 -2.92 23.69
N ASN A 723 31.19 -2.28 24.72
CA ASN A 723 30.64 -2.95 25.90
C ASN A 723 29.10 -2.88 25.86
N PHE A 724 28.44 -4.04 25.96
CA PHE A 724 26.99 -4.15 25.85
C PHE A 724 26.23 -3.50 27.02
N ARG A 725 26.81 -3.50 28.24
CA ARG A 725 26.23 -2.81 29.39
C ARG A 725 26.29 -1.29 29.21
N ASP A 726 27.41 -0.77 28.71
CA ASP A 726 27.55 0.65 28.31
C ASP A 726 26.56 1.03 27.20
N ILE A 727 26.39 0.19 26.17
CA ILE A 727 25.40 0.40 25.10
C ILE A 727 23.98 0.54 25.67
N MET A 728 23.59 -0.36 26.58
CA MET A 728 22.26 -0.35 27.17
C MET A 728 22.07 0.82 28.14
N ASP A 729 23.04 1.10 29.01
CA ASP A 729 22.93 2.11 30.07
C ASP A 729 23.03 3.54 29.52
N ASN A 730 23.91 3.78 28.54
CA ASN A 730 24.04 5.07 27.86
C ASN A 730 23.16 5.19 26.61
N LYS A 731 22.16 4.30 26.45
CA LYS A 731 21.14 4.33 25.37
C LYS A 731 21.71 4.44 23.94
N LYS A 732 22.83 3.77 23.67
CA LYS A 732 23.51 3.85 22.36
C LYS A 732 22.71 3.14 21.26
N ILE A 733 23.11 3.36 20.01
CA ILE A 733 22.48 2.83 18.80
C ILE A 733 23.42 1.80 18.18
N LEU A 734 23.18 0.50 18.42
CA LEU A 734 23.95 -0.59 17.82
C LEU A 734 23.23 -1.10 16.56
N LEU A 735 23.85 -0.93 15.40
CA LEU A 735 23.31 -1.41 14.13
C LEU A 735 24.22 -2.52 13.60
N VAL A 736 23.66 -3.72 13.49
CA VAL A 736 24.38 -4.96 13.22
C VAL A 736 24.03 -5.46 11.83
N ASN A 737 24.96 -5.27 10.89
CA ASN A 737 24.84 -5.84 9.55
C ASN A 737 25.45 -7.23 9.52
N LEU A 738 24.63 -8.27 9.29
CA LEU A 738 25.05 -9.66 9.20
C LEU A 738 24.91 -10.23 7.77
N ALA A 739 24.85 -9.38 6.74
CA ALA A 739 24.60 -9.70 5.33
C ALA A 739 25.10 -11.09 4.90
N LYS A 740 24.21 -12.10 4.98
CA LYS A 740 24.55 -13.53 4.85
C LYS A 740 25.27 -13.87 3.55
N GLY A 741 24.97 -13.16 2.46
CA GLY A 741 25.62 -13.34 1.15
C GLY A 741 27.12 -12.98 1.12
N SER A 742 27.58 -12.11 2.02
CA SER A 742 29.00 -11.71 2.13
C SER A 742 29.77 -12.52 3.17
N LEU A 743 29.13 -12.86 4.29
CA LEU A 743 29.78 -13.54 5.42
C LEU A 743 29.68 -15.07 5.34
N GLY A 744 28.68 -15.60 4.64
CA GLY A 744 28.22 -16.97 4.76
C GLY A 744 27.30 -17.14 5.97
N GLU A 745 26.27 -17.98 5.81
CA GLU A 745 25.20 -18.15 6.81
C GLU A 745 25.73 -18.55 8.20
N MET A 746 26.67 -19.50 8.26
CA MET A 746 27.19 -20.00 9.53
C MET A 746 27.93 -18.93 10.34
N ASN A 747 28.66 -18.03 9.66
CA ASN A 747 29.39 -16.93 10.28
C ASN A 747 28.43 -15.84 10.78
N ALA A 748 27.47 -15.46 9.94
CA ALA A 748 26.40 -14.52 10.31
C ALA A 748 25.62 -15.01 11.54
N ASN A 749 25.21 -16.29 11.53
CA ASN A 749 24.50 -16.91 12.65
C ASN A 749 25.37 -16.91 13.93
N LEU A 750 26.66 -17.27 13.87
CA LEU A 750 27.56 -17.23 15.04
C LEU A 750 27.65 -15.83 15.64
N LEU A 751 27.85 -14.78 14.82
CA LEU A 751 27.97 -13.41 15.31
C LEU A 751 26.66 -12.92 15.93
N GLY A 752 25.52 -13.17 15.27
CA GLY A 752 24.21 -12.84 15.83
C GLY A 752 23.94 -13.54 17.16
N LEU A 753 24.25 -14.83 17.26
CA LEU A 753 24.13 -15.62 18.49
C LEU A 753 25.00 -15.07 19.63
N ILE A 754 26.25 -14.66 19.36
CA ILE A 754 27.13 -14.01 20.34
C ILE A 754 26.54 -12.67 20.79
N ILE A 755 26.01 -11.86 19.87
CA ILE A 755 25.40 -10.56 20.16
C ILE A 755 24.19 -10.72 21.10
N ILE A 756 23.29 -11.66 20.80
CA ILE A 756 22.14 -11.98 21.69
C ILE A 756 22.63 -12.46 23.06
N GLY A 757 23.62 -13.35 23.12
CA GLY A 757 24.22 -13.83 24.37
C GLY A 757 24.85 -12.71 25.21
N LYS A 758 25.53 -11.74 24.58
CA LYS A 758 26.09 -10.58 25.26
C LYS A 758 25.02 -9.59 25.75
N PHE A 759 23.93 -9.39 25.01
CA PHE A 759 22.78 -8.62 25.50
C PHE A 759 22.12 -9.28 26.72
N LEU A 760 22.00 -10.61 26.75
CA LEU A 760 21.52 -11.36 27.92
C LEU A 760 22.46 -11.17 29.13
N MET A 761 23.78 -11.28 28.95
CA MET A 761 24.77 -10.99 30.01
C MET A 761 24.63 -9.55 30.54
N ALA A 762 24.57 -8.57 29.63
CA ALA A 762 24.44 -7.16 29.99
C ALA A 762 23.14 -6.88 30.74
N ALA A 763 22.01 -7.44 30.30
CA ALA A 763 20.73 -7.34 30.98
C ALA A 763 20.78 -7.94 32.39
N MET A 764 21.25 -9.18 32.56
CA MET A 764 21.37 -9.80 33.89
C MET A 764 22.30 -9.01 34.83
N SER A 765 23.38 -8.42 34.32
CA SER A 765 24.28 -7.61 35.14
C SER A 765 23.60 -6.39 35.78
N ARG A 766 22.46 -5.92 35.24
CA ARG A 766 21.66 -4.82 35.82
C ARG A 766 20.95 -5.17 37.13
N VAL A 767 21.14 -6.39 37.65
CA VAL A 767 20.77 -6.80 39.02
C VAL A 767 21.30 -5.82 40.09
N ASP A 768 22.48 -5.23 39.85
CA ASP A 768 23.12 -4.19 40.69
C ASP A 768 22.33 -2.87 40.79
N SER A 769 21.35 -2.69 39.92
CA SER A 769 20.60 -1.45 39.69
C SER A 769 19.12 -1.60 40.01
N PHE A 770 18.71 -2.71 40.64
CA PHE A 770 17.35 -2.88 41.15
C PHE A 770 16.96 -1.72 42.10
N GLY A 771 15.81 -1.11 41.82
CA GLY A 771 15.31 0.06 42.54
C GLY A 771 15.75 1.42 41.98
N LYS A 772 16.64 1.46 40.97
CA LYS A 772 16.97 2.68 40.21
C LYS A 772 16.10 2.78 38.95
N SER A 773 15.98 3.97 38.38
CA SER A 773 15.42 4.14 37.04
C SER A 773 16.41 3.59 36.01
N LEU A 774 16.15 2.36 35.56
CA LEU A 774 16.89 1.75 34.46
C LEU A 774 16.41 2.32 33.12
N PRO A 775 17.32 2.63 32.17
CA PRO A 775 16.91 3.05 30.84
C PRO A 775 16.45 1.86 30.01
N ASP A 776 15.29 2.04 29.37
CA ASP A 776 14.72 1.10 28.42
C ASP A 776 15.63 0.96 27.17
N PHE A 777 15.81 -0.28 26.74
CA PHE A 777 16.58 -0.65 25.56
C PHE A 777 15.78 -1.60 24.67
N TYR A 778 15.74 -1.31 23.36
CA TYR A 778 14.91 -2.03 22.40
C TYR A 778 15.79 -2.82 21.42
N LEU A 779 15.70 -4.15 21.50
CA LEU A 779 16.39 -5.09 20.63
C LEU A 779 15.44 -5.55 19.53
N TYR A 780 15.76 -5.21 18.28
CA TYR A 780 15.06 -5.60 17.07
C TYR A 780 15.83 -6.69 16.36
N VAL A 781 15.14 -7.79 16.05
CA VAL A 781 15.72 -8.96 15.40
C VAL A 781 14.81 -9.38 14.25
N ASP A 782 15.26 -9.14 13.01
CA ASP A 782 14.64 -9.77 11.84
C ASP A 782 15.20 -11.19 11.64
N GLU A 783 14.38 -12.07 11.09
CA GLU A 783 14.63 -13.50 10.93
C GLU A 783 15.21 -14.19 12.20
N PHE A 784 14.56 -13.96 13.35
CA PHE A 784 15.05 -14.33 14.69
C PHE A 784 15.33 -15.82 14.89
N GLN A 785 14.68 -16.70 14.12
CA GLN A 785 14.89 -18.15 14.17
C GLN A 785 16.36 -18.55 13.93
N ASN A 786 17.11 -17.73 13.19
CA ASN A 786 18.52 -17.96 12.88
C ASN A 786 19.45 -17.74 14.08
N ILE A 787 19.09 -16.82 14.98
CA ILE A 787 19.98 -16.34 16.05
C ILE A 787 19.40 -16.56 17.47
N ALA A 788 18.43 -17.48 17.60
CA ALA A 788 17.86 -17.87 18.88
C ALA A 788 18.47 -19.18 19.44
N THR A 789 18.98 -19.10 20.67
CA THR A 789 19.30 -20.25 21.55
C THR A 789 18.15 -20.50 22.54
N PRO A 790 18.07 -21.67 23.21
CA PRO A 790 17.08 -21.92 24.28
C PRO A 790 17.10 -20.89 25.41
N SER A 791 18.23 -20.19 25.61
CA SER A 791 18.37 -19.11 26.58
C SER A 791 17.43 -17.92 26.31
N ILE A 792 16.92 -17.76 25.08
CA ILE A 792 15.91 -16.75 24.71
C ILE A 792 14.65 -16.84 25.60
N SER A 793 14.31 -18.04 26.07
CA SER A 793 13.16 -18.30 26.93
C SER A 793 13.31 -17.64 28.32
N ALA A 794 14.53 -17.62 28.85
CA ALA A 794 14.85 -16.88 30.08
C ALA A 794 14.81 -15.36 29.84
N ILE A 795 15.31 -14.90 28.68
CA ILE A 795 15.21 -13.49 28.29
C ILE A 795 13.74 -13.04 28.26
N LEU A 796 12.89 -13.74 27.50
CA LEU A 796 11.48 -13.39 27.35
C LEU A 796 10.68 -13.43 28.66
N SER A 797 11.13 -14.20 29.66
CA SER A 797 10.49 -14.31 30.97
C SER A 797 10.96 -13.23 31.97
N GLU A 798 12.21 -12.75 31.84
CA GLU A 798 12.84 -11.90 32.87
C GLU A 798 13.31 -10.51 32.38
N ALA A 799 13.58 -10.31 31.09
CA ALA A 799 14.22 -9.11 30.52
C ALA A 799 13.50 -7.79 30.87
N ARG A 800 12.17 -7.85 31.04
CA ARG A 800 11.35 -6.73 31.53
C ARG A 800 11.85 -6.13 32.85
N LYS A 801 12.41 -6.95 33.75
CA LYS A 801 12.99 -6.49 35.04
C LYS A 801 14.26 -5.66 34.86
N TYR A 802 14.96 -5.85 33.74
CA TYR A 802 16.26 -5.25 33.42
C TYR A 802 16.15 -4.14 32.35
N GLY A 803 14.92 -3.71 31.99
CA GLY A 803 14.68 -2.67 31.00
C GLY A 803 14.98 -3.09 29.56
N LEU A 804 14.95 -4.39 29.22
CA LEU A 804 15.21 -4.89 27.88
C LEU A 804 13.91 -5.36 27.21
N SER A 805 13.62 -4.83 26.03
CA SER A 805 12.48 -5.22 25.18
C SER A 805 12.97 -5.92 23.92
N LEU A 806 12.35 -7.06 23.58
CA LEU A 806 12.63 -7.84 22.38
C LEU A 806 11.51 -7.62 21.35
N ASN A 807 11.88 -7.33 20.12
CA ASN A 807 11.00 -7.15 18.97
C ASN A 807 11.45 -8.18 17.93
N LEU A 808 10.74 -9.31 17.89
CA LEU A 808 11.14 -10.52 17.18
C LEU A 808 10.32 -10.69 15.90
N ALA A 809 10.98 -10.83 14.75
CA ALA A 809 10.31 -11.14 13.48
C ALA A 809 10.86 -12.40 12.80
N HIS A 810 9.97 -13.13 12.13
CA HIS A 810 10.30 -14.30 11.31
C HIS A 810 9.19 -14.56 10.27
N GLN A 811 9.36 -15.59 9.44
CA GLN A 811 8.44 -15.86 8.32
C GLN A 811 7.32 -16.85 8.64
N PHE A 812 7.66 -17.99 9.25
CA PHE A 812 6.70 -19.08 9.56
C PHE A 812 7.06 -19.79 10.88
N ILE A 813 6.06 -20.31 11.59
CA ILE A 813 6.18 -20.89 12.94
C ILE A 813 6.99 -22.18 12.92
N GLY A 814 6.91 -22.96 11.84
CA GLY A 814 7.65 -24.21 11.67
C GLY A 814 9.19 -24.10 11.69
N GLN A 815 9.76 -22.88 11.65
CA GLN A 815 11.20 -22.67 11.83
C GLN A 815 11.64 -22.65 13.31
N LEU A 816 10.67 -22.55 14.24
CA LEU A 816 10.93 -22.41 15.66
C LEU A 816 10.94 -23.78 16.35
N PRO A 817 12.02 -24.13 17.08
CA PRO A 817 11.99 -25.23 18.05
C PRO A 817 10.83 -25.07 19.05
N GLU A 818 10.20 -26.19 19.44
CA GLU A 818 9.00 -26.17 20.29
C GLU A 818 9.20 -25.48 21.66
N ASP A 819 10.40 -25.54 22.23
CA ASP A 819 10.76 -24.83 23.47
C ASP A 819 10.77 -23.31 23.28
N ILE A 820 11.35 -22.83 22.17
CA ILE A 820 11.39 -21.41 21.80
C ILE A 820 9.98 -20.92 21.44
N LYS A 821 9.23 -21.73 20.67
CA LYS A 821 7.83 -21.47 20.29
C LYS A 821 6.94 -21.30 21.52
N ALA A 822 7.00 -22.25 22.47
CA ALA A 822 6.26 -22.16 23.73
C ALA A 822 6.64 -20.92 24.56
N ALA A 823 7.92 -20.56 24.61
CA ALA A 823 8.37 -19.38 25.34
C ALA A 823 7.93 -18.05 24.69
N VAL A 824 7.89 -17.98 23.35
CA VAL A 824 7.40 -16.81 22.62
C VAL A 824 5.91 -16.61 22.85
N PHE A 825 5.07 -17.61 22.56
CA PHE A 825 3.62 -17.48 22.71
C PHE A 825 3.16 -17.43 24.19
N GLY A 826 3.99 -17.89 25.14
CA GLY A 826 3.71 -17.83 26.57
C GLY A 826 4.05 -16.50 27.25
N ASN A 827 5.05 -15.76 26.75
CA ASN A 827 5.57 -14.56 27.43
C ASN A 827 5.41 -13.25 26.66
N VAL A 828 5.28 -13.28 25.33
CA VAL A 828 5.15 -12.05 24.54
C VAL A 828 3.74 -11.47 24.67
N GLY A 829 3.65 -10.22 25.12
CA GLY A 829 2.38 -9.52 25.33
C GLY A 829 1.74 -8.97 24.06
N ASN A 830 2.53 -8.62 23.05
CA ASN A 830 2.06 -7.93 21.84
C ASN A 830 2.39 -8.73 20.58
N MET A 831 1.41 -8.93 19.71
CA MET A 831 1.54 -9.65 18.45
C MET A 831 1.03 -8.81 17.27
N VAL A 832 1.80 -8.80 16.18
CA VAL A 832 1.41 -8.21 14.89
C VAL A 832 1.59 -9.28 13.80
N VAL A 833 0.47 -9.72 13.22
CA VAL A 833 0.39 -10.84 12.28
C VAL A 833 0.04 -10.32 10.89
N PHE A 834 1.02 -10.29 10.01
CA PHE A 834 0.80 -10.10 8.57
C PHE A 834 0.34 -11.40 7.92
N ARG A 835 0.12 -11.39 6.60
CA ARG A 835 -0.26 -12.60 5.84
C ARG A 835 0.75 -13.74 6.03
N VAL A 836 0.26 -14.90 6.45
CA VAL A 836 1.02 -16.15 6.62
C VAL A 836 0.40 -17.32 5.84
N GLY A 837 1.06 -18.48 5.82
CA GLY A 837 0.54 -19.70 5.20
C GLY A 837 -0.58 -20.37 6.01
N THR A 838 -1.21 -21.40 5.43
CA THR A 838 -2.37 -22.09 6.02
C THR A 838 -2.13 -22.66 7.41
N GLU A 839 -1.01 -23.36 7.62
CA GLU A 839 -0.68 -24.00 8.90
C GLU A 839 -0.46 -22.95 10.01
N ASP A 840 0.30 -21.89 9.71
CA ASP A 840 0.51 -20.77 10.63
C ASP A 840 -0.82 -20.04 10.94
N ALA A 841 -1.66 -19.83 9.92
CA ALA A 841 -2.96 -19.16 10.09
C ALA A 841 -3.92 -19.95 10.98
N GLN A 842 -3.97 -21.28 10.84
CA GLN A 842 -4.75 -22.17 11.72
C GLN A 842 -4.22 -22.17 13.16
N PHE A 843 -2.90 -22.16 13.35
CA PHE A 843 -2.31 -22.04 14.69
C PHE A 843 -2.67 -20.69 15.33
N LEU A 844 -2.53 -19.59 14.58
CA LEU A 844 -2.76 -18.23 15.05
C LEU A 844 -4.23 -17.88 15.24
N GLU A 845 -5.17 -18.52 14.54
CA GLU A 845 -6.62 -18.29 14.70
C GLU A 845 -7.07 -18.37 16.17
N SER A 846 -6.51 -19.30 16.94
CA SER A 846 -6.73 -19.43 18.39
C SER A 846 -6.41 -18.15 19.20
N GLN A 847 -5.53 -17.29 18.69
CA GLN A 847 -5.15 -16.02 19.31
C GLN A 847 -6.07 -14.87 18.93
N PHE A 848 -6.71 -14.92 17.75
CA PHE A 848 -7.51 -13.84 17.19
C PHE A 848 -9.03 -14.10 17.22
N ALA A 849 -9.45 -15.32 17.54
CA ALA A 849 -10.84 -15.68 17.76
C ALA A 849 -11.47 -14.87 18.92
N PRO A 850 -12.78 -14.53 18.84
CA PRO A 850 -13.71 -14.84 17.75
C PRO A 850 -13.69 -13.81 16.60
N ILE A 851 -12.78 -12.82 16.62
CA ILE A 851 -12.84 -11.64 15.72
C ILE A 851 -12.33 -11.96 14.32
N PHE A 852 -11.19 -12.66 14.20
CA PHE A 852 -10.61 -13.05 12.92
C PHE A 852 -10.39 -14.55 12.84
N LYS A 853 -10.59 -15.10 11.65
CA LYS A 853 -10.41 -16.51 11.32
C LYS A 853 -9.09 -16.75 10.57
N ALA A 854 -8.67 -18.01 10.44
CA ALA A 854 -7.50 -18.38 9.65
C ALA A 854 -7.61 -17.87 8.19
N SER A 855 -8.82 -17.86 7.62
CA SER A 855 -9.10 -17.30 6.29
C SER A 855 -8.82 -15.81 6.15
N ASP A 856 -9.04 -15.03 7.20
CA ASP A 856 -8.77 -13.58 7.20
C ASP A 856 -7.25 -13.33 7.22
N ILE A 857 -6.52 -14.08 8.06
CA ILE A 857 -5.07 -14.04 8.20
C ILE A 857 -4.38 -14.42 6.87
N MET A 858 -4.91 -15.40 6.13
CA MET A 858 -4.37 -15.78 4.81
C MET A 858 -4.66 -14.77 3.70
N LYS A 859 -5.66 -13.90 3.86
CA LYS A 859 -6.13 -12.99 2.79
C LYS A 859 -5.78 -11.52 3.01
N ILE A 860 -5.30 -11.15 4.19
CA ILE A 860 -4.91 -9.77 4.48
C ILE A 860 -3.86 -9.26 3.46
N GLU A 861 -4.05 -8.02 3.05
CA GLU A 861 -3.24 -7.39 2.01
C GLU A 861 -1.84 -7.02 2.52
N ASN A 862 -0.91 -6.76 1.59
CA ASN A 862 0.41 -6.24 1.96
C ASN A 862 0.24 -4.88 2.68
N ARG A 863 1.18 -4.55 3.58
CA ARG A 863 1.13 -3.38 4.47
C ARG A 863 -0.06 -3.35 5.44
N ASN A 864 -0.82 -4.44 5.56
CA ASN A 864 -1.84 -4.63 6.58
C ASN A 864 -1.49 -5.83 7.48
N ALA A 865 -1.85 -5.76 8.75
CA ALA A 865 -1.69 -6.84 9.72
C ALA A 865 -2.86 -6.88 10.72
N TYR A 866 -3.01 -8.01 11.41
CA TYR A 866 -3.86 -8.11 12.61
C TYR A 866 -3.01 -7.92 13.86
N ALA A 867 -3.45 -7.03 14.74
CA ALA A 867 -2.79 -6.71 15.99
C ALA A 867 -3.57 -7.30 17.17
N LYS A 868 -2.85 -7.94 18.08
CA LYS A 868 -3.31 -8.33 19.42
C LYS A 868 -2.31 -7.78 20.42
N ILE A 869 -2.67 -6.71 21.10
CA ILE A 869 -1.75 -5.93 21.93
C ILE A 869 -2.21 -5.85 23.39
N LEU A 870 -1.34 -5.32 24.24
CA LEU A 870 -1.69 -4.85 25.56
C LEU A 870 -1.90 -3.35 25.55
N ILE A 871 -2.90 -2.89 26.28
CA ILE A 871 -3.11 -1.48 26.62
C ILE A 871 -3.09 -1.37 28.13
N ASN A 872 -2.12 -0.62 28.68
CA ASN A 872 -1.94 -0.44 30.12
C ASN A 872 -1.86 -1.79 30.87
N GLY A 873 -1.18 -2.76 30.27
CA GLY A 873 -0.99 -4.12 30.78
C GLY A 873 -2.19 -5.06 30.63
N LYS A 874 -3.30 -4.64 30.01
CA LYS A 874 -4.50 -5.46 29.78
C LYS A 874 -4.58 -5.92 28.31
N PRO A 875 -4.86 -7.20 28.04
CA PRO A 875 -5.21 -7.66 26.69
C PRO A 875 -6.48 -6.98 26.19
N VAL A 876 -6.48 -6.60 24.92
CA VAL A 876 -7.65 -6.03 24.23
C VAL A 876 -8.10 -6.91 23.07
N SER A 877 -9.35 -6.72 22.63
CA SER A 877 -9.87 -7.36 21.42
C SER A 877 -8.95 -7.09 20.22
N PRO A 878 -8.65 -8.08 19.38
CA PRO A 878 -7.82 -7.87 18.19
C PRO A 878 -8.48 -6.96 17.15
N PHE A 879 -7.65 -6.29 16.34
CA PHE A 879 -8.10 -5.37 15.27
C PHE A 879 -7.10 -5.36 14.09
N ASN A 880 -7.51 -4.81 12.94
CA ASN A 880 -6.62 -4.62 11.78
C ASN A 880 -5.81 -3.32 11.90
N VAL A 881 -4.57 -3.34 11.41
CA VAL A 881 -3.65 -2.19 11.42
C VAL A 881 -3.00 -2.08 10.05
N GLU A 882 -3.14 -0.89 9.45
CA GLU A 882 -2.39 -0.45 8.27
C GLU A 882 -1.04 0.11 8.72
N MET A 883 0.03 -0.29 8.03
CA MET A 883 1.40 0.07 8.36
C MET A 883 1.77 1.46 7.85
N LEU A 884 2.60 2.14 8.62
CA LEU A 884 3.25 3.37 8.18
C LEU A 884 4.11 3.14 6.91
N PRO A 885 4.27 4.17 6.05
CA PRO A 885 5.27 4.12 4.98
C PRO A 885 6.68 3.91 5.55
N PRO A 886 7.67 3.53 4.73
CA PRO A 886 9.08 3.47 5.17
C PRO A 886 9.53 4.81 5.79
N PRO A 887 10.39 4.78 6.82
CA PRO A 887 10.88 6.01 7.43
C PRO A 887 11.65 6.85 6.42
N GLU A 888 11.43 8.16 6.44
CA GLU A 888 12.23 9.12 5.70
C GLU A 888 13.62 9.27 6.32
N GLY A 889 14.63 9.57 5.50
CA GLY A 889 16.01 9.68 5.94
C GLY A 889 16.89 10.36 4.89
N HIS A 890 18.16 10.54 5.26
CA HIS A 890 19.21 11.23 4.53
C HIS A 890 20.27 10.22 4.02
N PRO A 891 20.15 9.67 2.80
CA PRO A 891 21.12 8.71 2.28
C PRO A 891 22.56 9.25 2.25
N GLU A 892 22.73 10.57 2.14
CA GLU A 892 24.00 11.26 2.08
C GLU A 892 24.86 11.14 3.36
N VAL A 893 24.25 10.93 4.53
CA VAL A 893 25.02 10.78 5.80
C VAL A 893 25.49 9.35 6.04
N VAL A 894 24.88 8.35 5.39
CA VAL A 894 25.07 6.91 5.67
C VAL A 894 26.55 6.51 5.62
N GLU A 895 27.26 6.86 4.54
CA GLU A 895 28.69 6.52 4.41
C GLU A 895 29.58 7.27 5.42
N GLN A 896 29.19 8.48 5.84
CA GLN A 896 29.93 9.23 6.85
C GLN A 896 29.81 8.55 8.22
N LEU A 897 28.60 8.10 8.59
CA LEU A 897 28.33 7.37 9.83
C LEU A 897 29.06 6.02 9.89
N LYS A 898 29.05 5.25 8.79
CA LYS A 898 29.80 3.99 8.68
C LYS A 898 31.29 4.24 8.94
N ASN A 899 31.90 5.20 8.23
CA ASN A 899 33.32 5.52 8.37
C ASN A 899 33.68 6.05 9.77
N LEU A 900 32.82 6.87 10.40
CA LEU A 900 33.00 7.32 11.78
C LEU A 900 33.03 6.14 12.76
N SER A 901 32.06 5.21 12.65
CA SER A 901 32.01 3.98 13.45
C SER A 901 33.30 3.15 13.29
N TYR A 902 33.74 2.94 12.04
CA TYR A 902 34.94 2.16 11.73
C TYR A 902 36.22 2.77 12.30
N LEU A 903 36.32 4.10 12.37
CA LEU A 903 37.46 4.80 12.98
C LEU A 903 37.41 4.77 14.51
N LYS A 904 36.21 4.92 15.10
CA LYS A 904 35.97 4.99 16.55
C LYS A 904 36.11 3.64 17.26
N TYR A 905 35.62 2.56 16.65
CA TYR A 905 35.51 1.24 17.27
C TYR A 905 36.33 0.14 16.57
N GLY A 906 36.59 0.27 15.27
CA GLY A 906 37.42 -0.67 14.50
C GLY A 906 38.92 -0.39 14.70
N ARG A 907 39.74 -1.45 14.70
CA ARG A 907 41.22 -1.35 14.82
C ARG A 907 41.90 -1.65 13.50
N ASP A 908 43.07 -1.09 13.24
CA ASP A 908 43.83 -1.38 12.01
C ASP A 908 44.09 -2.88 11.86
N ARG A 909 43.73 -3.43 10.69
CA ARG A 909 43.78 -4.87 10.42
C ARG A 909 45.17 -5.47 10.67
N LYS A 910 46.24 -4.78 10.27
CA LYS A 910 47.61 -5.29 10.42
C LYS A 910 48.01 -5.39 11.88
N ILE A 911 47.67 -4.37 12.69
CA ILE A 911 47.92 -4.38 14.14
C ILE A 911 47.17 -5.55 14.82
N VAL A 912 45.97 -5.90 14.34
CA VAL A 912 45.19 -7.03 14.87
C VAL A 912 45.83 -8.37 14.49
N ASP A 913 46.17 -8.58 13.21
CA ASP A 913 46.80 -9.82 12.75
C ASP A 913 48.18 -10.03 13.38
N ASP A 914 49.02 -8.99 13.47
CA ASP A 914 50.34 -9.04 14.12
C ASP A 914 50.22 -9.41 15.61
N ALA A 915 49.18 -8.91 16.30
CA ALA A 915 48.92 -9.25 17.71
C ALA A 915 48.47 -10.72 17.87
N ILE A 916 47.56 -11.20 17.03
CA ILE A 916 47.10 -12.59 17.03
C ILE A 916 48.28 -13.53 16.74
N LEU A 917 49.06 -13.24 15.69
CA LEU A 917 50.24 -14.03 15.32
C LEU A 917 51.27 -14.06 16.44
N LYS A 918 51.53 -12.91 17.09
CA LYS A 918 52.47 -12.83 18.22
C LYS A 918 52.05 -13.74 19.37
N ARG A 919 50.78 -13.75 19.79
CA ARG A 919 50.29 -14.66 20.85
C ARG A 919 50.32 -16.13 20.43
N TYR A 920 50.09 -16.42 19.15
CA TYR A 920 50.19 -17.77 18.62
C TYR A 920 51.64 -18.29 18.72
N MET A 921 52.60 -17.49 18.25
CA MET A 921 54.03 -17.86 18.20
C MET A 921 54.72 -17.80 19.57
N SER A 922 54.39 -16.84 20.45
CA SER A 922 55.12 -16.62 21.72
C SER A 922 55.03 -17.79 22.69
N ALA A 923 53.98 -18.62 22.61
CA ALA A 923 53.85 -19.80 23.47
C ALA A 923 54.47 -21.08 22.85
N GLN A 924 54.94 -21.06 21.59
CA GLN A 924 55.71 -22.16 21.01
C GLN A 924 57.21 -22.10 21.39
N GLN A 925 57.71 -20.95 21.85
CA GLN A 925 59.14 -20.73 22.13
C GLN A 925 59.61 -21.15 23.54
N ASN A 926 58.78 -21.82 24.34
CA ASN A 926 59.16 -22.28 25.69
C ASN A 926 59.44 -23.80 25.79
N PRO A 927 60.57 -24.29 25.25
CA PRO A 927 61.18 -25.53 25.72
C PRO A 927 62.63 -25.29 26.20
N GLN A 928 62.81 -24.91 27.47
CA GLN A 928 64.08 -25.14 28.19
C GLN A 928 63.83 -25.39 29.68
N PRO A 929 64.13 -26.59 30.21
CA PRO A 929 64.22 -26.81 31.65
C PRO A 929 65.48 -26.12 32.21
N ALA A 930 65.38 -25.59 33.43
CA ALA A 930 66.49 -24.93 34.11
C ALA A 930 67.69 -25.88 34.32
N GLY A 931 68.90 -25.32 34.24
CA GLY A 931 70.12 -26.10 34.06
C GLY A 931 70.53 -27.00 35.23
N VAL A 932 71.15 -28.14 34.88
CA VAL A 932 71.95 -28.96 35.79
C VAL A 932 73.40 -28.49 35.72
N ALA A 933 74.04 -28.31 36.88
CA ALA A 933 75.39 -27.76 36.98
C ALA A 933 76.46 -28.67 36.34
N ALA A 934 77.33 -28.08 35.52
CA ALA A 934 78.49 -28.77 34.95
C ALA A 934 79.70 -28.75 35.89
N VAL A 935 80.23 -29.92 36.23
CA VAL A 935 81.50 -30.09 36.94
C VAL A 935 82.67 -29.99 35.94
N ARG A 936 83.81 -29.48 36.40
CA ARG A 936 85.01 -29.13 35.60
C ARG A 936 85.87 -30.33 35.14
N SER A 937 86.82 -30.00 34.24
CA SER A 937 88.09 -30.70 33.87
C SER A 937 88.01 -31.61 32.62
N VAL A 938 88.97 -31.70 31.68
CA VAL A 938 90.36 -31.17 31.51
C VAL A 938 90.62 -30.71 30.03
N THR A 939 91.74 -30.02 29.79
CA THR A 939 92.30 -29.31 28.61
C THR A 939 92.78 -30.17 27.38
N PRO A 940 93.26 -29.57 26.24
CA PRO A 940 93.03 -30.08 24.86
C PRO A 940 94.29 -30.39 23.98
N ILE A 941 94.06 -30.77 22.72
CA ILE A 941 95.02 -30.84 21.56
C ILE A 941 94.20 -30.45 20.29
N ALA A 942 94.44 -29.36 19.54
CA ALA A 942 95.39 -29.13 18.42
C ALA A 942 95.26 -30.13 17.22
N SER A 943 95.41 -29.82 15.91
CA SER A 943 95.55 -28.55 15.14
C SER A 943 95.67 -28.81 13.61
N VAL A 944 95.01 -28.00 12.74
CA VAL A 944 95.53 -27.53 11.38
C VAL A 944 95.43 -28.63 10.22
N PRO A 945 95.57 -28.38 8.88
CA PRO A 945 94.62 -27.70 7.95
C PRO A 945 94.54 -28.26 6.46
N VAL A 946 94.01 -27.46 5.51
CA VAL A 946 94.44 -27.29 4.06
C VAL A 946 93.95 -28.21 2.88
N GLN A 947 93.22 -27.58 1.93
CA GLN A 947 93.31 -27.62 0.42
C GLN A 947 93.05 -28.93 -0.39
N SER A 948 92.85 -28.93 -1.73
CA SER A 948 92.24 -27.99 -2.73
C SER A 948 92.24 -28.63 -4.16
N GLY A 949 91.37 -28.18 -5.08
CA GLY A 949 91.44 -28.44 -6.54
C GLY A 949 90.06 -28.31 -7.22
N ALA A 950 89.77 -27.26 -8.02
CA ALA A 950 90.05 -27.10 -9.46
C ALA A 950 89.33 -28.18 -10.32
N VAL A 951 88.53 -27.88 -11.35
CA VAL A 951 88.80 -27.09 -12.58
C VAL A 951 87.48 -26.60 -13.24
N ALA A 952 87.50 -25.50 -14.02
CA ALA A 952 86.39 -24.96 -14.86
C ALA A 952 86.58 -25.34 -16.35
N PRO A 953 85.65 -25.16 -17.35
CA PRO A 953 85.04 -23.84 -17.69
C PRO A 953 83.68 -23.76 -18.48
N VAL A 954 83.03 -22.58 -18.40
CA VAL A 954 82.44 -21.74 -19.50
C VAL A 954 81.27 -22.20 -20.44
N GLN A 955 80.13 -21.48 -20.27
CA GLN A 955 79.18 -20.84 -21.24
C GLN A 955 78.30 -21.61 -22.29
N SER A 956 76.98 -21.61 -22.01
CA SER A 956 75.82 -21.11 -22.81
C SER A 956 75.74 -21.18 -24.36
N GLN A 957 74.59 -21.67 -24.86
CA GLN A 957 73.81 -21.00 -25.93
C GLN A 957 72.31 -21.37 -25.91
N ILE A 958 71.48 -20.55 -26.58
CA ILE A 958 69.99 -20.55 -26.56
C ILE A 958 69.46 -21.08 -27.90
N LEU A 959 68.29 -21.76 -27.93
CA LEU A 959 67.28 -21.65 -29.01
C LEU A 959 65.91 -22.32 -28.67
N ARG A 960 64.88 -21.97 -29.46
CA ARG A 960 63.43 -22.20 -29.22
C ARG A 960 62.95 -23.64 -29.58
N PRO A 961 61.69 -23.98 -29.21
CA PRO A 961 60.79 -24.59 -30.22
C PRO A 961 59.33 -24.06 -30.20
N VAL A 962 58.59 -24.39 -31.26
CA VAL A 962 57.13 -24.23 -31.42
C VAL A 962 56.57 -25.48 -32.13
N VAL A 963 55.26 -25.75 -31.97
CA VAL A 963 54.35 -26.62 -32.78
C VAL A 963 53.96 -27.98 -32.17
N MET A 964 52.68 -28.32 -32.44
CA MET A 964 51.77 -29.29 -31.80
C MET A 964 51.94 -30.77 -32.20
N SER A 965 51.39 -31.68 -31.38
CA SER A 965 50.33 -32.63 -31.78
C SER A 965 49.75 -33.41 -30.57
N ALA A 966 48.56 -33.99 -30.73
CA ALA A 966 47.80 -34.78 -29.73
C ALA A 966 47.56 -36.22 -30.26
N PRO A 967 46.70 -37.10 -29.68
CA PRO A 967 46.07 -37.18 -28.36
C PRO A 967 46.29 -38.56 -27.66
N LEU A 968 45.79 -38.78 -26.43
CA LEU A 968 45.64 -40.14 -25.84
C LEU A 968 44.51 -40.25 -24.79
N SER A 969 44.05 -41.48 -24.53
CA SER A 969 42.75 -41.84 -23.92
C SER A 969 42.75 -42.07 -22.39
N VAL A 970 41.56 -42.14 -21.77
CA VAL A 970 41.33 -42.34 -20.32
C VAL A 970 40.68 -43.73 -20.02
N PRO A 971 41.06 -44.45 -18.94
CA PRO A 971 40.46 -45.72 -18.54
C PRO A 971 39.45 -45.63 -17.37
N THR A 972 38.64 -46.68 -17.18
CA THR A 972 37.57 -46.81 -16.15
C THR A 972 37.73 -48.08 -15.29
N VAL A 973 37.27 -48.06 -14.02
CA VAL A 973 37.24 -49.21 -13.08
C VAL A 973 35.92 -49.18 -12.26
N PRO A 974 35.32 -50.32 -11.82
CA PRO A 974 33.88 -50.41 -11.48
C PRO A 974 33.52 -50.66 -9.99
N VAL A 975 32.21 -50.75 -9.68
CA VAL A 975 31.63 -51.13 -8.36
C VAL A 975 30.49 -52.17 -8.55
N SER A 976 30.22 -52.98 -7.51
CA SER A 976 29.40 -54.21 -7.52
C SER A 976 28.02 -54.10 -6.81
N VAL A 977 27.15 -55.11 -6.98
CA VAL A 977 25.76 -55.20 -6.47
C VAL A 977 25.42 -56.64 -6.00
N PRO A 978 24.63 -56.86 -4.92
CA PRO A 978 24.04 -58.16 -4.55
C PRO A 978 22.50 -58.28 -4.85
N PRO A 979 21.90 -59.50 -4.80
CA PRO A 979 20.73 -59.85 -5.62
C PRO A 979 19.35 -59.97 -4.89
N ALA A 980 18.30 -60.37 -5.64
CA ALA A 980 16.89 -60.38 -5.25
C ALA A 980 16.23 -61.80 -5.15
N THR A 981 15.02 -61.89 -4.58
CA THR A 981 14.10 -63.06 -4.60
C THR A 981 12.60 -62.64 -4.64
N ALA A 982 11.67 -63.58 -4.92
CA ALA A 982 10.40 -63.35 -5.64
C ALA A 982 9.07 -63.74 -4.90
N VAL A 983 7.94 -63.92 -5.65
CA VAL A 983 6.58 -64.46 -5.29
C VAL A 983 5.55 -63.40 -4.80
N VAL A 984 4.27 -63.26 -5.22
CA VAL A 984 3.36 -63.83 -6.29
C VAL A 984 2.15 -62.87 -6.57
N PRO A 985 1.35 -62.98 -7.67
CA PRO A 985 0.32 -62.00 -8.08
C PRO A 985 -1.16 -62.41 -7.91
N PHE A 986 -2.10 -61.44 -7.95
CA PHE A 986 -3.57 -61.62 -8.17
C PHE A 986 -4.24 -60.29 -8.68
N PRO A 987 -5.52 -60.25 -9.13
CA PRO A 987 -5.85 -59.65 -10.44
C PRO A 987 -6.70 -58.35 -10.41
N ALA A 988 -7.03 -57.87 -11.63
CA ALA A 988 -7.56 -56.55 -11.93
C ALA A 988 -9.03 -56.27 -11.55
N VAL A 989 -9.34 -54.98 -11.38
CA VAL A 989 -10.68 -54.37 -11.48
C VAL A 989 -10.56 -53.16 -12.44
N PRO A 990 -11.47 -52.98 -13.42
CA PRO A 990 -11.32 -51.94 -14.45
C PRO A 990 -11.86 -50.57 -14.03
N LEU A 991 -11.15 -49.51 -14.44
CA LEU A 991 -11.70 -48.15 -14.50
C LEU A 991 -12.46 -47.95 -15.83
N PRO A 992 -13.66 -47.35 -15.83
CA PRO A 992 -14.39 -47.07 -17.05
C PRO A 992 -13.76 -45.92 -17.85
N SER A 993 -13.85 -46.06 -19.16
CA SER A 993 -13.28 -45.16 -20.17
C SER A 993 -14.04 -43.84 -20.33
N SER A 994 -13.33 -42.82 -20.81
CA SER A 994 -13.90 -41.82 -21.73
C SER A 994 -12.81 -41.37 -22.72
N PRO A 995 -13.11 -41.29 -24.04
CA PRO A 995 -12.08 -41.10 -25.06
C PRO A 995 -11.99 -39.65 -25.56
N VAL A 996 -10.78 -39.16 -25.84
CA VAL A 996 -10.57 -38.00 -26.73
C VAL A 996 -9.31 -38.19 -27.58
N SER A 997 -9.50 -38.36 -28.89
CA SER A 997 -8.58 -38.12 -30.03
C SER A 997 -9.07 -38.94 -31.26
N PRO A 998 -8.67 -38.63 -32.52
CA PRO A 998 -7.74 -37.58 -32.99
C PRO A 998 -8.27 -36.76 -34.20
N LEU A 999 -7.48 -35.75 -34.62
CA LEU A 999 -7.19 -35.25 -35.99
C LEU A 999 -6.66 -33.82 -35.83
N ASN A 1000 -5.38 -33.47 -35.96
CA ASN A 1000 -4.23 -34.02 -36.69
C ASN A 1000 -4.27 -33.85 -38.22
N THR A 1001 -3.83 -32.67 -38.69
CA THR A 1001 -3.09 -32.51 -39.95
C THR A 1001 -1.97 -31.48 -39.75
N ALA A 1002 -0.75 -31.89 -40.10
CA ALA A 1002 0.50 -31.11 -40.09
C ALA A 1002 0.70 -30.45 -41.49
N PRO A 1003 1.85 -29.85 -41.92
CA PRO A 1003 3.22 -30.05 -41.41
C PRO A 1003 4.21 -28.84 -41.37
N GLN A 1004 5.18 -28.98 -40.45
CA GLN A 1004 6.65 -28.81 -40.61
C GLN A 1004 7.26 -27.60 -41.36
N ALA A 1005 7.93 -26.76 -40.57
CA ALA A 1005 9.37 -26.44 -40.60
C ALA A 1005 10.08 -26.01 -41.90
N THR A 1006 10.77 -24.86 -41.82
CA THR A 1006 12.20 -24.79 -42.20
C THR A 1006 12.97 -23.76 -41.37
N THR A 1007 14.14 -24.16 -40.87
CA THR A 1007 15.18 -23.32 -40.28
C THR A 1007 15.95 -22.55 -41.36
N GLN A 1008 16.53 -21.38 -41.05
CA GLN A 1008 18.00 -21.25 -40.96
C GLN A 1008 18.57 -19.85 -40.62
N PHE A 1009 19.78 -19.90 -40.05
CA PHE A 1009 20.82 -18.86 -39.90
C PHE A 1009 20.63 -17.63 -38.99
N ALA A 1010 21.30 -17.72 -37.84
CA ALA A 1010 21.96 -16.60 -37.19
C ALA A 1010 23.42 -16.44 -37.68
N GLN A 1011 24.06 -15.35 -37.24
CA GLN A 1011 25.50 -15.00 -37.30
C GLN A 1011 26.00 -14.09 -38.44
N ALA A 1012 26.31 -12.84 -38.07
CA ALA A 1012 27.56 -12.15 -38.42
C ALA A 1012 28.01 -11.28 -37.22
N PHE A 1013 29.32 -11.07 -37.04
CA PHE A 1013 29.93 -10.65 -35.76
C PHE A 1013 30.23 -9.16 -35.61
N VAL A 1014 30.05 -8.67 -34.36
CA VAL A 1014 30.92 -7.81 -33.54
C VAL A 1014 32.17 -7.16 -34.18
N ARG A 1015 32.27 -5.81 -34.06
CA ARG A 1015 33.43 -4.91 -33.77
C ARG A 1015 33.32 -3.59 -34.57
N ALA A 1016 33.77 -2.41 -34.12
CA ALA A 1016 34.02 -1.88 -32.76
C ALA A 1016 34.20 -0.34 -32.85
N ASP A 1017 33.66 0.37 -31.85
CA ASP A 1017 34.10 1.65 -31.27
C ASP A 1017 34.47 2.94 -32.06
N GLN A 1018 34.05 4.06 -31.43
CA GLN A 1018 34.50 5.46 -31.55
C GLN A 1018 34.11 6.29 -32.79
N VAL A 1019 33.35 7.38 -32.57
CA VAL A 1019 33.88 8.78 -32.56
C VAL A 1019 32.95 9.71 -31.72
N ALA A 1020 33.57 10.45 -30.80
CA ALA A 1020 33.20 11.74 -30.15
C ALA A 1020 31.81 11.99 -29.49
N PRO A 1021 31.79 12.46 -28.22
CA PRO A 1021 30.72 13.31 -27.70
C PRO A 1021 30.94 14.77 -28.15
N SER A 1022 29.88 15.45 -28.57
CA SER A 1022 29.92 16.89 -28.87
C SER A 1022 29.89 17.72 -27.59
N ASN A 1023 31.01 18.37 -27.27
CA ASN A 1023 31.02 19.48 -26.32
C ASN A 1023 30.18 20.64 -26.86
N VAL A 1024 29.01 20.87 -26.26
CA VAL A 1024 28.33 22.17 -26.31
C VAL A 1024 28.19 22.67 -24.89
N SER A 1025 29.01 23.67 -24.55
CA SER A 1025 28.92 24.40 -23.31
C SER A 1025 27.68 25.31 -23.31
N LEU A 1026 26.61 24.89 -22.63
CA LEU A 1026 25.53 25.79 -22.24
C LEU A 1026 25.84 26.34 -20.85
N SER A 1027 26.28 27.60 -20.84
CA SER A 1027 26.41 28.42 -19.64
C SER A 1027 25.03 28.60 -18.99
N LEU A 1028 24.91 28.24 -17.71
CA LEU A 1028 23.79 28.70 -16.89
C LEU A 1028 23.83 30.23 -16.80
N PRO A 1029 22.71 30.95 -16.98
CA PRO A 1029 22.64 32.36 -16.64
C PRO A 1029 22.81 32.53 -15.13
N GLU A 1030 23.61 33.52 -14.72
CA GLU A 1030 23.80 33.85 -13.31
C GLU A 1030 22.46 34.28 -12.69
N MET A 1031 22.02 33.61 -11.62
CA MET A 1031 20.94 34.15 -10.80
C MET A 1031 21.47 35.33 -9.97
N PRO A 1032 20.81 36.49 -9.99
CA PRO A 1032 21.26 37.65 -9.23
C PRO A 1032 21.17 37.38 -7.72
N ALA A 1033 22.19 37.83 -6.98
CA ALA A 1033 22.25 37.66 -5.55
C ALA A 1033 21.09 38.38 -4.83
N PHE A 1034 20.25 37.61 -4.13
CA PHE A 1034 19.27 38.19 -3.21
C PHE A 1034 19.99 38.81 -2.02
N LYS A 1035 19.93 40.15 -1.94
CA LYS A 1035 20.38 40.91 -0.77
C LYS A 1035 19.45 40.65 0.42
N MET A 1036 20.05 40.58 1.60
CA MET A 1036 19.33 40.79 2.86
C MET A 1036 18.81 42.24 2.93
N ALA A 1037 17.55 42.39 3.34
CA ALA A 1037 16.94 43.59 3.91
C ALA A 1037 15.86 43.08 4.88
N GLU A 1038 16.13 43.11 6.18
CA GLU A 1038 15.74 44.17 7.13
C GLU A 1038 14.35 43.92 7.76
N GLU A 1039 14.34 43.77 9.09
CA GLU A 1039 13.15 43.71 9.93
C GLU A 1039 12.45 45.08 9.97
N PRO A 1040 11.11 45.10 10.12
CA PRO A 1040 10.44 46.19 10.81
C PRO A 1040 9.91 45.71 12.17
N ASP A 1041 10.67 46.12 13.17
CA ASP A 1041 10.38 46.17 14.60
C ASP A 1041 8.95 46.63 15.00
N ASN A 1042 8.49 46.07 16.13
CA ASN A 1042 7.71 46.72 17.19
C ASN A 1042 6.15 46.79 17.21
N LYS A 1043 5.65 46.51 18.44
CA LYS A 1043 4.44 47.04 19.16
C LYS A 1043 3.15 46.20 19.27
N VAL A 1044 3.01 45.60 20.46
CA VAL A 1044 1.75 45.29 21.18
C VAL A 1044 1.12 46.61 21.72
N PRO A 1045 -0.21 46.84 21.61
CA PRO A 1045 -1.12 46.84 22.79
C PRO A 1045 -2.60 46.48 22.44
N PRO A 1046 -3.59 46.59 23.36
CA PRO A 1046 -3.77 45.78 24.58
C PRO A 1046 -5.16 45.11 24.66
N VAL A 1047 -5.38 44.25 25.67
CA VAL A 1047 -6.67 43.56 25.95
C VAL A 1047 -7.56 44.36 26.91
N PRO A 1048 -8.89 44.35 26.69
CA PRO A 1048 -9.90 44.29 27.76
C PRO A 1048 -10.97 43.21 27.49
N GLY A 1049 -11.59 42.51 28.46
CA GLY A 1049 -11.40 42.43 29.92
C GLY A 1049 -12.65 41.83 30.62
N ALA A 1050 -12.47 41.10 31.73
CA ALA A 1050 -13.50 40.55 32.67
C ALA A 1050 -14.55 39.57 32.07
N PHE A 1051 -15.15 38.60 32.77
CA PHE A 1051 -15.20 38.15 34.18
C PHE A 1051 -14.83 36.63 34.20
N GLY A 1052 -14.41 35.93 35.26
CA GLY A 1052 -14.56 36.13 36.69
C GLY A 1052 -15.19 34.90 37.39
N SER A 1053 -14.34 34.04 37.98
CA SER A 1053 -14.47 33.60 39.41
C SER A 1053 -15.48 32.46 39.73
N VAL A 1054 -15.31 31.53 40.69
CA VAL A 1054 -14.28 31.20 41.73
C VAL A 1054 -14.38 29.68 42.07
N PHE A 1055 -13.41 29.14 42.84
CA PHE A 1055 -13.49 27.94 43.73
C PHE A 1055 -13.48 26.52 43.08
N SER A 1056 -12.87 25.47 43.68
CA SER A 1056 -12.07 25.36 44.92
C SER A 1056 -11.09 24.17 44.87
N GLN A 1057 -9.99 24.32 45.61
CA GLN A 1057 -9.03 23.32 46.10
C GLN A 1057 -9.55 21.87 46.25
N LYS A 1058 -8.80 20.89 45.73
CA LYS A 1058 -7.82 20.14 46.55
C LYS A 1058 -6.77 19.42 45.71
#